data_AF-A0A363RQ44-F1
#
_entry.id   AF-A0A363RQ44-F1
#
_cell.length_a   1.000
_cell.length_b   1.000
_cell.length_c   1.000
_cell.angle_alpha   90.00
_cell.angle_beta   90.00
_cell.angle_gamma   90.00
#
_symmetry.space_group_name_H-M   'P 1'
#
loop_
_entity.id
_entity.type
_entity.pdbx_description
1 polymer ?
#
loop_
_entity_poly.entity_id
_entity_poly.type
_entity_poly.pdbx_seq_one_letter_code
_entity_poly.pdbx_strand_id
1 'polypeptide(L)'
;MAIPLLSGLMNTLRRAAGALPGLARRLRPWLAARSKKQWLLAVAALPVLLLLYVLLLIPLTPSIGDIQKNKVEAPTQLLSADGKVLAQYKRANREWVALKDISPNVINALIATEDHRFYEHGALDWRRTFGSVLHTAMGRPQGGSTITQQLARNMFPEEIGRARSLNRKLKEAVTAYKIESAYTKDEILETYLNTVPFLYNAFGIEMAARTYFDKPAQKLSVLEAATLVGMLKGTSYYNPVQNPERAQQRRNTVLAQMNKHGKLSDQDFETLKKRGIKLDFERQDEAVGMAPHFAQALRKWLIEWADANDYNIYADGLVVQTTIDSRVQQWANQAVVRQGRQLQVTANGLWSNRNQWTAKNPLVQSFVRESAVYRQAVADGQDKDEALQRLLADADFMANLRQDKVRVQVGFMAMDPRNAHVLAWVGSRDFAIDPFDHVSQARRQPGSTFKPFVYGAALQDGALPTDQLMDEAVRIPLGGGQFWRPTDGGPPSDQPMTLADGLAYSKNTITAQVMAKVGPAKVAKLARALGVRDSKLEDVLSLALGTSPVTLQEMVTAYSTLANGGGYRAPVMVTRITDREGKVLAEFEPPAPEVALDSGVTYALIDMMRGVITKGTGRGVARYGVSGDWVGKTGTTQDNADGWFMLAHPDWVGGAWVGFNDSRVQLNDYWGQGAHSALPVVAEVAAASQRAKLVQAQARFEMPAENNTFVQRLRSWMLGFGDNKQPVDPFEQPPAMQELPDRGNPGDAPIIDDPEARPIGQGGAGPRGPSGEGDYPVFQNNPSPAQQPQMPAQRPADPSQPQPGVVVPGASSNPAPSNPAPASASPAPAFPGSASAPQGQPAGNPPPIERGVVVSPVSSGTVGQPVPTADGGMVWRRATPSGTAAPQSGNAGIAASEVN
;
A
#
# COMPACT_ATOMS: atom_id res chain seq x y z
N MET A 1 -5.65 15.77 -33.52
CA MET A 1 -5.43 15.97 -34.98
C MET A 1 -3.95 15.76 -35.30
N ALA A 2 -3.52 14.54 -35.64
CA ALA A 2 -2.10 14.22 -35.84
C ALA A 2 -1.81 13.28 -37.04
N ILE A 3 -2.78 12.44 -37.44
CA ILE A 3 -2.59 11.41 -38.48
C ILE A 3 -2.35 11.97 -39.89
N PRO A 4 -3.13 12.95 -40.42
CA PRO A 4 -2.88 13.49 -41.77
C PRO A 4 -1.56 14.29 -41.88
N LEU A 5 -1.07 14.85 -40.76
CA LEU A 5 0.26 15.45 -40.70
C LEU A 5 1.35 14.38 -40.78
N LEU A 6 1.18 13.23 -40.13
CA LEU A 6 2.14 12.12 -40.15
C LEU A 6 2.20 11.40 -41.51
N SER A 7 1.08 11.18 -42.19
CA SER A 7 1.08 10.60 -43.55
C SER A 7 1.71 11.57 -44.56
N GLY A 8 1.42 12.87 -44.45
CA GLY A 8 2.09 13.94 -45.21
C GLY A 8 3.60 14.01 -44.93
N LEU A 9 4.01 13.89 -43.66
CA LEU A 9 5.42 13.86 -43.29
C LEU A 9 6.14 12.59 -43.79
N MET A 10 5.51 11.41 -43.71
CA MET A 10 6.14 10.17 -44.19
C MET A 10 6.22 10.10 -45.73
N ASN A 11 5.25 10.65 -46.46
CA ASN A 11 5.34 10.75 -47.92
C ASN A 11 6.34 11.83 -48.37
N THR A 12 6.45 12.96 -47.67
CA THR A 12 7.52 13.93 -47.96
C THR A 12 8.90 13.39 -47.57
N LEU A 13 9.04 12.64 -46.47
CA LEU A 13 10.28 11.96 -46.09
C LEU A 13 10.65 10.82 -47.06
N ARG A 14 9.70 10.03 -47.58
CA ARG A 14 9.97 9.04 -48.64
C ARG A 14 10.38 9.70 -49.96
N ARG A 15 9.72 10.79 -50.37
CA ARG A 15 10.13 11.57 -51.56
C ARG A 15 11.50 12.25 -51.36
N ALA A 16 11.81 12.72 -50.17
CA ALA A 16 13.14 13.23 -49.81
C ALA A 16 14.20 12.12 -49.81
N ALA A 17 13.90 10.93 -49.27
CA ALA A 17 14.79 9.78 -49.26
C ALA A 17 15.14 9.31 -50.69
N GLY A 18 14.14 9.19 -51.57
CA GLY A 18 14.36 8.93 -53.00
C GLY A 18 15.17 10.02 -53.70
N ALA A 19 15.10 11.26 -53.21
CA ALA A 19 15.92 12.37 -53.70
C ALA A 19 17.34 12.42 -53.13
N LEU A 20 17.67 11.74 -52.02
CA LEU A 20 18.99 11.84 -51.36
C LEU A 20 20.20 11.60 -52.30
N PRO A 21 20.21 10.58 -53.20
CA PRO A 21 21.33 10.39 -54.14
C PRO A 21 21.45 11.54 -55.14
N GLY A 22 20.31 12.12 -55.56
CA GLY A 22 20.24 13.29 -56.43
C GLY A 22 20.66 14.58 -55.72
N LEU A 23 20.27 14.75 -54.46
CA LEU A 23 20.64 15.88 -53.62
C LEU A 23 22.15 15.85 -53.31
N ALA A 24 22.72 14.69 -52.99
CA ALA A 24 24.16 14.51 -52.82
C ALA A 24 24.95 14.83 -54.11
N ARG A 25 24.42 14.46 -55.30
CA ARG A 25 25.01 14.83 -56.59
C ARG A 25 24.85 16.33 -56.92
N ARG A 26 23.73 16.97 -56.58
CA ARG A 26 23.48 18.41 -56.82
C ARG A 26 24.14 19.34 -55.79
N LEU A 27 24.37 18.87 -54.56
CA LEU A 27 25.12 19.58 -53.53
C LEU A 27 26.65 19.39 -53.69
N ARG A 28 27.12 18.36 -54.41
CA ARG A 28 28.56 18.15 -54.65
C ARG A 28 29.26 19.40 -55.25
N PRO A 29 28.74 20.04 -56.31
CA PRO A 29 29.27 21.33 -56.79
C PRO A 29 29.14 22.45 -55.75
N TRP A 30 28.03 22.50 -55.01
CA TRP A 30 27.73 23.58 -54.05
C TRP A 30 28.61 23.54 -52.78
N LEU A 31 29.09 22.34 -52.41
CA LEU A 31 30.06 22.12 -51.32
C LEU A 31 31.50 22.30 -51.81
N ALA A 32 31.80 21.95 -53.06
CA ALA A 32 33.13 22.07 -53.68
C ALA A 32 33.47 23.49 -54.15
N ALA A 33 32.47 24.28 -54.60
CA ALA A 33 32.67 25.65 -55.08
C ALA A 33 32.79 26.70 -53.95
N ARG A 34 32.65 26.29 -52.68
CA ARG A 34 32.80 27.21 -51.54
C ARG A 34 34.26 27.40 -51.18
N SER A 35 34.75 28.63 -51.32
CA SER A 35 36.08 29.02 -50.86
C SER A 35 36.24 28.75 -49.36
N LYS A 36 37.49 28.56 -48.88
CA LYS A 36 37.77 28.34 -47.44
C LYS A 36 37.11 29.39 -46.55
N LYS A 37 37.00 30.66 -47.00
CA LYS A 37 36.29 31.74 -46.30
C LYS A 37 34.81 31.43 -46.05
N GLN A 38 34.09 30.85 -47.02
CA GLN A 38 32.65 30.55 -46.87
C GLN A 38 32.40 29.35 -45.93
N TRP A 39 33.30 28.38 -45.91
CA TRP A 39 33.28 27.30 -44.90
C TRP A 39 33.62 27.83 -43.50
N LEU A 40 34.64 28.68 -43.37
CA LEU A 40 34.97 29.35 -42.11
C LEU A 40 33.82 30.22 -41.60
N LEU A 41 33.14 30.98 -42.48
CA LEU A 41 31.94 31.76 -42.13
C LEU A 41 30.77 30.88 -41.68
N ALA A 42 30.54 29.74 -42.34
CA ALA A 42 29.49 28.79 -41.92
C ALA A 42 29.79 28.18 -40.54
N VAL A 43 31.05 27.84 -40.26
CA VAL A 43 31.48 27.34 -38.94
C VAL A 43 31.44 28.45 -37.88
N ALA A 44 31.78 29.70 -38.22
CA ALA A 44 31.69 30.85 -37.34
C ALA A 44 30.25 31.33 -37.07
N ALA A 45 29.30 31.03 -37.97
CA ALA A 45 27.88 31.31 -37.74
C ALA A 45 27.27 30.40 -36.67
N LEU A 46 27.75 29.17 -36.49
CA LEU A 46 27.24 28.23 -35.47
C LEU A 46 27.32 28.75 -34.03
N PRO A 47 28.46 29.26 -33.51
CA PRO A 47 28.51 29.83 -32.16
C PRO A 47 27.69 31.13 -32.04
N VAL A 48 27.51 31.90 -33.11
CA VAL A 48 26.63 33.10 -33.10
C VAL A 48 25.16 32.69 -33.00
N LEU A 49 24.73 31.69 -33.77
CA LEU A 49 23.37 31.14 -33.69
C LEU A 49 23.11 30.46 -32.33
N LEU A 50 24.11 29.77 -31.77
CA LEU A 50 24.02 29.21 -30.41
C LEU A 50 23.92 30.31 -29.35
N LEU A 51 24.70 31.40 -29.47
CA LEU A 51 24.62 32.54 -28.56
C LEU A 51 23.24 33.21 -28.64
N LEU A 52 22.73 33.48 -29.85
CA LEU A 52 21.38 34.03 -30.05
C LEU A 52 20.30 33.12 -29.45
N TYR A 53 20.42 31.80 -29.63
CA TYR A 53 19.50 30.83 -29.03
C TYR A 53 19.58 30.81 -27.49
N VAL A 54 20.79 30.88 -26.91
CA VAL A 54 20.98 30.99 -25.45
C VAL A 54 20.40 32.30 -24.90
N LEU A 55 20.59 33.43 -25.58
CA LEU A 55 20.00 34.71 -25.22
C LEU A 55 18.45 34.64 -25.24
N LEU A 56 17.87 34.00 -26.26
CA LEU A 56 16.43 33.77 -26.37
C LEU A 56 15.88 32.84 -25.25
N LEU A 57 16.71 31.97 -24.67
CA LEU A 57 16.36 31.15 -23.51
C LEU A 57 16.43 31.89 -22.15
N ILE A 58 17.08 33.06 -22.05
CA ILE A 58 17.16 33.82 -20.79
C ILE A 58 15.78 34.24 -20.23
N PRO A 59 14.83 34.79 -21.03
CA PRO A 59 13.46 35.05 -20.56
C PRO A 59 12.61 33.76 -20.42
N LEU A 60 13.06 32.63 -20.96
CA LEU A 60 12.39 31.32 -20.88
C LEU A 60 12.99 30.41 -19.81
N THR A 61 13.77 30.97 -18.87
CA THR A 61 14.31 30.31 -17.67
C THR A 61 13.87 31.11 -16.44
N PRO A 62 13.69 30.47 -15.28
CA PRO A 62 13.06 31.08 -14.11
C PRO A 62 13.81 32.32 -13.59
N SER A 63 13.11 33.14 -12.82
CA SER A 63 13.74 34.13 -11.94
C SER A 63 14.28 33.44 -10.69
N ILE A 64 15.23 34.08 -10.01
CA ILE A 64 16.04 33.48 -8.93
C ILE A 64 16.03 34.32 -7.64
N GLY A 65 14.92 35.03 -7.38
CA GLY A 65 14.74 35.72 -6.10
C GLY A 65 14.52 34.73 -4.96
N ASP A 66 15.19 34.93 -3.83
CA ASP A 66 15.19 34.08 -2.62
C ASP A 66 14.90 32.60 -2.89
N ILE A 67 15.88 31.86 -3.42
CA ILE A 67 15.77 30.40 -3.61
C ILE A 67 15.49 29.65 -2.29
N GLN A 68 15.83 30.25 -1.14
CA GLN A 68 15.49 29.76 0.20
C GLN A 68 14.00 29.91 0.57
N LYS A 69 13.25 30.83 -0.08
CA LYS A 69 11.81 31.05 0.15
C LYS A 69 10.93 30.54 -0.99
N ASN A 70 11.40 30.67 -2.24
CA ASN A 70 10.61 30.42 -3.44
C ASN A 70 10.57 28.94 -3.86
N LYS A 71 10.19 28.06 -2.94
CA LYS A 71 9.28 26.96 -3.27
C LYS A 71 8.44 26.53 -2.08
N VAL A 72 7.22 27.09 -1.99
CA VAL A 72 6.14 26.51 -1.18
C VAL A 72 5.70 25.22 -1.89
N GLU A 73 6.27 24.10 -1.45
CA GLU A 73 6.02 22.79 -2.04
C GLU A 73 4.60 22.35 -1.67
N ALA A 74 3.73 22.30 -2.68
CA ALA A 74 2.33 21.95 -2.51
C ALA A 74 2.23 20.42 -2.33
N PRO A 75 1.72 19.93 -1.18
CA PRO A 75 1.59 18.51 -0.95
C PRO A 75 0.46 17.93 -1.80
N THR A 76 0.60 16.69 -2.26
CA THR A 76 -0.51 16.01 -2.95
C THR A 76 -1.67 15.82 -1.98
N GLN A 77 -2.88 16.18 -2.41
CA GLN A 77 -4.10 15.98 -1.64
C GLN A 77 -4.87 14.78 -2.19
N LEU A 78 -5.21 13.82 -1.33
CA LEU A 78 -6.14 12.75 -1.66
C LEU A 78 -7.54 13.22 -1.28
N LEU A 79 -8.45 13.28 -2.26
CA LEU A 79 -9.86 13.63 -2.04
C LEU A 79 -10.75 12.39 -2.11
N SER A 80 -11.74 12.32 -1.21
CA SER A 80 -12.83 11.35 -1.28
C SER A 80 -13.71 11.60 -2.50
N ALA A 81 -14.53 10.62 -2.89
CA ALA A 81 -15.54 10.77 -3.94
C ALA A 81 -16.50 11.96 -3.68
N ASP A 82 -16.73 12.32 -2.42
CA ASP A 82 -17.48 13.50 -1.99
C ASP A 82 -16.62 14.74 -1.67
N GLY A 83 -15.39 14.81 -2.20
CA GLY A 83 -14.53 16.00 -2.22
C GLY A 83 -13.77 16.35 -0.94
N LYS A 84 -13.82 15.51 0.11
CA LYS A 84 -13.14 15.76 1.39
C LYS A 84 -11.71 15.25 1.37
N VAL A 85 -10.78 15.97 1.99
CA VAL A 85 -9.38 15.54 2.11
C VAL A 85 -9.28 14.29 2.99
N LEU A 86 -8.92 13.15 2.39
CA LEU A 86 -8.67 11.88 3.07
C LEU A 86 -7.31 11.87 3.77
N ALA A 87 -6.29 12.37 3.07
CA ALA A 87 -4.88 12.40 3.47
C ALA A 87 -4.12 13.43 2.62
N GLN A 88 -2.89 13.78 3.03
CA GLN A 88 -2.00 14.65 2.26
C GLN A 88 -0.58 14.07 2.24
N TYR A 89 -0.01 13.83 1.07
CA TYR A 89 1.40 13.44 0.94
C TYR A 89 2.29 14.68 1.06
N LYS A 90 2.49 15.10 2.32
CA LYS A 90 3.47 16.13 2.69
C LYS A 90 4.87 15.54 2.70
N ARG A 91 5.87 16.39 2.52
CA ARG A 91 7.25 16.07 2.94
C ARG A 91 7.30 16.11 4.45
N ALA A 92 7.78 15.03 5.06
CA ALA A 92 8.02 15.01 6.49
C ALA A 92 9.15 16.00 6.83
N ASN A 93 8.84 16.98 7.66
CA ASN A 93 9.77 17.84 8.41
C ASN A 93 11.06 18.23 7.68
N ARG A 94 11.02 19.19 6.73
CA ARG A 94 12.27 19.85 6.30
C ARG A 94 12.84 20.70 7.45
N GLU A 95 13.63 20.09 8.31
CA GLU A 95 14.52 20.81 9.22
C GLU A 95 15.68 21.38 8.39
N TRP A 96 15.65 22.69 8.14
CA TRP A 96 16.72 23.37 7.41
C TRP A 96 17.93 23.53 8.31
N VAL A 97 19.02 22.86 7.97
CA VAL A 97 20.29 22.89 8.71
C VAL A 97 21.29 23.78 7.98
N ALA A 98 21.91 24.72 8.71
CA ALA A 98 22.94 25.59 8.14
C ALA A 98 24.20 24.78 7.80
N LEU A 99 24.96 25.18 6.77
CA LEU A 99 26.09 24.41 6.24
C LEU A 99 27.16 24.08 7.31
N LYS A 100 27.38 25.03 8.24
CA LYS A 100 28.29 24.88 9.40
C LYS A 100 27.88 23.77 10.38
N ASP A 101 26.59 23.42 10.40
CA ASP A 101 25.98 22.42 11.28
C ASP A 101 25.79 21.06 10.57
N ILE A 102 26.24 20.94 9.31
CA ILE A 102 26.33 19.67 8.58
C ILE A 102 27.72 19.07 8.80
N SER A 103 27.80 17.75 8.98
CA SER A 103 29.09 17.05 9.13
C SER A 103 30.03 17.32 7.95
N PRO A 104 31.29 17.76 8.19
CA PRO A 104 32.29 17.93 7.14
C PRO A 104 32.54 16.67 6.30
N ASN A 105 32.20 15.48 6.81
CA ASN A 105 32.27 14.23 6.07
C ASN A 105 31.30 14.23 4.87
N VAL A 106 30.11 14.81 5.01
CA VAL A 106 29.11 14.95 3.93
C VAL A 106 29.61 15.90 2.86
N ILE A 107 30.08 17.09 3.28
CA ILE A 107 30.61 18.13 2.39
C ILE A 107 31.76 17.57 1.55
N ASN A 108 32.74 16.93 2.19
CA ASN A 108 33.88 16.33 1.50
C ASN A 108 33.47 15.14 0.60
N ALA A 109 32.54 14.29 1.03
CA ALA A 109 32.03 13.18 0.22
C ALA A 109 31.30 13.65 -1.04
N LEU A 110 30.42 14.65 -0.89
CA LEU A 110 29.62 15.23 -1.98
C LEU A 110 30.51 15.89 -3.02
N ILE A 111 31.39 16.80 -2.58
CA ILE A 111 32.32 17.49 -3.47
C ILE A 111 33.21 16.48 -4.19
N ALA A 112 33.89 15.57 -3.47
CA ALA A 112 34.79 14.60 -4.10
C ALA A 112 34.09 13.68 -5.13
N THR A 113 32.79 13.40 -4.97
CA THR A 113 32.05 12.47 -5.84
C THR A 113 31.39 13.16 -7.04
N GLU A 114 30.66 14.25 -6.82
CA GLU A 114 29.79 14.84 -7.84
C GLU A 114 30.43 16.05 -8.54
N ASP A 115 31.30 16.81 -7.85
CA ASP A 115 31.89 18.05 -8.39
C ASP A 115 33.19 18.46 -7.68
N HIS A 116 34.26 17.65 -7.83
CA HIS A 116 35.51 17.77 -7.05
C HIS A 116 36.26 19.11 -7.13
N ARG A 117 35.83 20.02 -8.01
CA ARG A 117 36.37 21.38 -8.21
C ARG A 117 35.33 22.48 -7.99
N PHE A 118 34.24 22.19 -7.26
CA PHE A 118 33.08 23.07 -7.09
C PHE A 118 33.41 24.54 -6.78
N TYR A 119 34.46 24.80 -6.00
CA TYR A 119 34.95 26.15 -5.65
C TYR A 119 35.94 26.77 -6.66
N GLU A 120 36.52 25.99 -7.58
CA GLU A 120 37.50 26.46 -8.58
C GLU A 120 36.86 26.95 -9.90
N HIS A 121 35.57 26.66 -10.13
CA HIS A 121 34.85 27.03 -11.35
C HIS A 121 33.52 27.75 -11.04
N GLY A 122 33.04 28.56 -11.98
CA GLY A 122 31.68 29.09 -11.94
C GLY A 122 30.61 28.02 -12.23
N ALA A 123 29.42 28.44 -12.65
CA ALA A 123 28.25 27.56 -12.87
C ALA A 123 28.51 26.35 -13.79
N LEU A 124 29.52 26.44 -14.66
CA LEU A 124 29.94 25.42 -15.61
C LEU A 124 31.43 25.10 -15.41
N ASP A 125 31.74 23.85 -15.04
CA ASP A 125 33.09 23.31 -15.22
C ASP A 125 33.31 23.04 -16.72
N TRP A 126 33.90 24.00 -17.43
CA TRP A 126 34.19 23.88 -18.86
C TRP A 126 35.14 22.72 -19.19
N ARG A 127 36.11 22.43 -18.31
CA ARG A 127 37.07 21.32 -18.49
C ARG A 127 36.33 19.97 -18.41
N ARG A 128 35.47 19.77 -17.41
CA ARG A 128 34.65 18.55 -17.26
C ARG A 128 33.54 18.47 -18.29
N THR A 129 32.92 19.59 -18.67
CA THR A 129 31.90 19.65 -19.72
C THR A 129 32.49 19.18 -21.05
N PHE A 130 33.57 19.80 -21.52
CA PHE A 130 34.22 19.43 -22.78
C PHE A 130 34.76 17.99 -22.76
N GLY A 131 35.39 17.58 -21.65
CA GLY A 131 35.83 16.20 -21.44
C GLY A 131 34.68 15.19 -21.51
N SER A 132 33.51 15.50 -20.92
CA SER A 132 32.33 14.62 -20.98
C SER A 132 31.74 14.47 -22.38
N VAL A 133 31.78 15.53 -23.20
CA VAL A 133 31.40 15.46 -24.63
C VAL A 133 32.38 14.57 -25.39
N LEU A 134 33.69 14.75 -25.17
CA LEU A 134 34.73 13.96 -25.82
C LEU A 134 34.63 12.46 -25.46
N HIS A 135 34.46 12.15 -24.17
CA HIS A 135 34.28 10.77 -23.70
C HIS A 135 32.96 10.14 -24.19
N THR A 136 31.87 10.91 -24.25
CA THR A 136 30.60 10.43 -24.83
C THR A 136 30.73 10.13 -26.32
N ALA A 137 31.43 10.97 -27.09
CA ALA A 137 31.75 10.70 -28.49
C ALA A 137 32.66 9.47 -28.69
N MET A 138 33.51 9.17 -27.71
CA MET A 138 34.32 7.93 -27.62
C MET A 138 33.55 6.73 -27.02
N GLY A 139 32.21 6.77 -26.95
CA GLY A 139 31.38 5.66 -26.46
C GLY A 139 31.42 5.42 -24.95
N ARG A 140 32.01 6.35 -24.17
CA ARG A 140 32.14 6.29 -22.71
C ARG A 140 31.37 7.45 -22.05
N PRO A 141 30.03 7.40 -21.98
CA PRO A 141 29.23 8.49 -21.44
C PRO A 141 29.57 8.79 -19.97
N GLN A 142 29.87 10.06 -19.66
CA GLN A 142 30.31 10.51 -18.34
C GLN A 142 29.48 11.71 -17.84
N GLY A 143 29.25 11.78 -16.52
CA GLY A 143 28.50 12.87 -15.88
C GLY A 143 29.25 14.21 -15.89
N GLY A 144 28.89 15.11 -16.79
CA GLY A 144 29.46 16.45 -16.93
C GLY A 144 28.77 17.58 -16.12
N SER A 145 27.84 17.27 -15.22
CA SER A 145 26.96 18.29 -14.59
C SER A 145 27.46 18.76 -13.21
N THR A 146 27.49 20.08 -12.99
CA THR A 146 27.89 20.73 -11.73
C THR A 146 26.83 20.61 -10.63
N ILE A 147 27.21 20.77 -9.35
CA ILE A 147 26.24 20.80 -8.23
C ILE A 147 25.16 21.85 -8.50
N THR A 148 25.53 23.04 -8.98
CA THR A 148 24.59 24.13 -9.28
C THR A 148 23.63 23.80 -10.45
N GLN A 149 24.08 23.04 -11.46
CA GLN A 149 23.17 22.49 -12.48
C GLN A 149 22.22 21.43 -11.91
N GLN A 150 22.69 20.59 -10.98
CA GLN A 150 21.82 19.63 -10.30
C GLN A 150 20.78 20.35 -9.44
N LEU A 151 21.19 21.40 -8.71
CA LEU A 151 20.30 22.27 -7.93
C LEU A 151 19.23 22.91 -8.83
N ALA A 152 19.65 23.61 -9.89
CA ALA A 152 18.74 24.26 -10.84
C ALA A 152 17.68 23.28 -11.38
N ARG A 153 18.10 22.11 -11.86
CA ARG A 153 17.22 21.05 -12.38
C ARG A 153 16.24 20.54 -11.32
N ASN A 154 16.69 20.36 -10.07
CA ASN A 154 15.88 19.83 -8.99
C ASN A 154 14.88 20.88 -8.46
N MET A 155 15.23 22.17 -8.47
CA MET A 155 14.36 23.25 -7.99
C MET A 155 13.33 23.70 -9.03
N PHE A 156 13.70 23.78 -10.31
CA PHE A 156 12.87 24.37 -11.38
C PHE A 156 12.53 23.37 -12.52
N PRO A 157 11.94 22.20 -12.24
CA PRO A 157 11.74 21.13 -13.22
C PRO A 157 10.71 21.47 -14.32
N GLU A 158 9.81 22.43 -14.09
CA GLU A 158 8.75 22.78 -15.05
C GLU A 158 9.25 23.80 -16.06
N GLU A 159 9.92 24.84 -15.56
CA GLU A 159 10.48 25.94 -16.33
C GLU A 159 11.69 25.47 -17.16
N ILE A 160 12.53 24.60 -16.59
CA ILE A 160 13.62 23.93 -17.31
C ILE A 160 13.08 22.83 -18.24
N GLY A 161 11.94 22.24 -17.89
CA GLY A 161 11.34 21.08 -18.55
C GLY A 161 11.92 19.76 -18.04
N ARG A 162 11.14 18.68 -18.08
CA ARG A 162 11.48 17.41 -17.41
C ARG A 162 12.22 16.43 -18.36
N ALA A 163 11.68 16.22 -19.55
CA ALA A 163 12.25 15.34 -20.59
C ALA A 163 13.71 15.64 -21.00
N ARG A 164 14.54 14.60 -21.10
CA ARG A 164 15.99 14.68 -21.39
C ARG A 164 16.26 15.22 -22.81
N SER A 165 16.53 16.52 -22.94
CA SER A 165 16.80 17.18 -24.22
C SER A 165 17.99 18.16 -24.14
N LEU A 166 18.56 18.52 -25.30
CA LEU A 166 19.61 19.56 -25.37
C LEU A 166 19.08 20.93 -24.92
N ASN A 167 17.83 21.27 -25.25
CA ASN A 167 17.16 22.49 -24.78
C ASN A 167 17.08 22.50 -23.24
N ARG A 168 16.64 21.38 -22.62
CA ARG A 168 16.66 21.23 -21.16
C ARG A 168 18.06 21.47 -20.58
N LYS A 169 19.10 20.86 -21.17
CA LYS A 169 20.48 21.01 -20.69
C LYS A 169 21.03 22.44 -20.84
N LEU A 170 20.58 23.19 -21.84
CA LEU A 170 20.87 24.62 -21.99
C LEU A 170 20.12 25.46 -20.95
N LYS A 171 18.84 25.17 -20.68
CA LYS A 171 18.08 25.79 -19.58
C LYS A 171 18.69 25.50 -18.20
N GLU A 172 19.14 24.27 -17.94
CA GLU A 172 19.91 23.91 -16.74
C GLU A 172 21.17 24.79 -16.60
N ALA A 173 21.92 25.02 -17.70
CA ALA A 173 23.13 25.82 -17.71
C ALA A 173 22.88 27.33 -17.48
N VAL A 174 21.88 27.91 -18.15
CA VAL A 174 21.49 29.33 -17.97
C VAL A 174 20.95 29.57 -16.56
N THR A 175 20.16 28.63 -16.02
CA THR A 175 19.62 28.75 -14.65
C THR A 175 20.72 28.59 -13.60
N ALA A 176 21.68 27.68 -13.80
CA ALA A 176 22.85 27.58 -12.94
C ALA A 176 23.71 28.86 -12.97
N TYR A 177 23.87 29.50 -14.13
CA TYR A 177 24.57 30.78 -14.23
C TYR A 177 23.84 31.90 -13.48
N LYS A 178 22.50 31.98 -13.60
CA LYS A 178 21.69 32.89 -12.79
C LYS A 178 21.95 32.66 -11.29
N ILE A 179 21.87 31.41 -10.81
CA ILE A 179 22.10 31.07 -9.40
C ILE A 179 23.49 31.53 -8.91
N GLU A 180 24.58 31.21 -9.61
CA GLU A 180 25.94 31.64 -9.18
C GLU A 180 26.20 33.15 -9.34
N SER A 181 25.34 33.88 -10.05
CA SER A 181 25.42 35.35 -10.13
C SER A 181 24.77 36.07 -8.94
N ALA A 182 24.04 35.34 -8.08
CA ALA A 182 23.32 35.90 -6.92
C ALA A 182 23.62 35.21 -5.58
N TYR A 183 24.11 33.96 -5.61
CA TYR A 183 24.37 33.16 -4.41
C TYR A 183 25.82 32.70 -4.35
N THR A 184 26.40 32.70 -3.15
CA THR A 184 27.73 32.16 -2.89
C THR A 184 27.75 30.64 -3.02
N LYS A 185 28.95 30.07 -3.20
CA LYS A 185 29.14 28.61 -3.27
C LYS A 185 28.63 27.88 -2.02
N ASP A 186 28.74 28.50 -0.85
CA ASP A 186 28.28 27.91 0.41
C ASP A 186 26.75 27.94 0.52
N GLU A 187 26.09 29.03 0.14
CA GLU A 187 24.60 29.08 0.07
C GLU A 187 24.04 28.09 -0.96
N ILE A 188 24.72 27.90 -2.09
CA ILE A 188 24.37 26.89 -3.10
C ILE A 188 24.51 25.48 -2.53
N LEU A 189 25.60 25.21 -1.79
CA LEU A 189 25.86 23.91 -1.18
C LEU A 189 24.88 23.61 -0.04
N GLU A 190 24.55 24.61 0.78
CA GLU A 190 23.51 24.54 1.82
C GLU A 190 22.14 24.27 1.20
N THR A 191 21.74 25.05 0.18
CA THR A 191 20.46 24.88 -0.51
C THR A 191 20.38 23.49 -1.15
N TYR A 192 21.45 23.01 -1.78
CA TYR A 192 21.52 21.66 -2.33
C TYR A 192 21.37 20.59 -1.24
N LEU A 193 22.15 20.69 -0.16
CA LEU A 193 22.11 19.73 0.95
C LEU A 193 20.78 19.75 1.73
N ASN A 194 20.00 20.82 1.69
CA ASN A 194 18.66 20.88 2.32
C ASN A 194 17.52 20.53 1.36
N THR A 195 17.70 20.68 0.04
CA THR A 195 16.63 20.40 -0.95
C THR A 195 16.68 19.01 -1.57
N VAL A 196 17.86 18.38 -1.63
CA VAL A 196 18.08 17.13 -2.37
C VAL A 196 17.21 15.97 -1.83
N PRO A 197 16.53 15.20 -2.71
CA PRO A 197 15.65 14.11 -2.28
C PRO A 197 16.43 12.87 -1.83
N PHE A 198 15.87 12.17 -0.85
CA PHE A 198 16.19 10.78 -0.53
C PHE A 198 14.88 9.95 -0.57
N LEU A 199 14.98 8.63 -0.43
CA LEU A 199 13.79 7.78 -0.30
C LEU A 199 13.22 7.83 1.13
N TYR A 200 12.00 7.34 1.32
CA TYR A 200 11.27 7.33 2.60
C TYR A 200 10.95 8.72 3.16
N ASN A 201 10.55 9.63 2.26
CA ASN A 201 10.10 10.99 2.57
C ASN A 201 11.14 11.92 3.25
N ALA A 202 12.39 11.49 3.32
CA ALA A 202 13.52 12.32 3.75
C ALA A 202 13.95 13.26 2.62
N PHE A 203 13.92 14.57 2.87
CA PHE A 203 14.44 15.61 1.97
C PHE A 203 15.46 16.46 2.72
N GLY A 204 16.61 16.67 2.10
CA GLY A 204 17.78 17.25 2.75
C GLY A 204 18.54 16.24 3.62
N ILE A 205 19.79 16.58 3.94
CA ILE A 205 20.73 15.70 4.64
C ILE A 205 20.35 15.46 6.10
N GLU A 206 19.72 16.44 6.77
CA GLU A 206 19.27 16.29 8.16
C GLU A 206 18.25 15.17 8.31
N MET A 207 17.20 15.19 7.47
CA MET A 207 16.20 14.13 7.47
C MET A 207 16.74 12.80 6.94
N ALA A 208 17.74 12.82 6.05
CA ALA A 208 18.41 11.60 5.63
C ALA A 208 19.32 11.01 6.73
N ALA A 209 19.87 11.84 7.62
CA ALA A 209 20.63 11.38 8.78
C ALA A 209 19.71 10.72 9.82
N ARG A 210 18.56 11.35 10.11
CA ARG A 210 17.53 10.84 11.03
C ARG A 210 16.87 9.56 10.50
N THR A 211 16.34 9.58 9.28
CA THR A 211 15.58 8.46 8.72
C THR A 211 16.41 7.18 8.49
N TYR A 212 17.74 7.27 8.30
CA TYR A 212 18.58 6.10 8.00
C TYR A 212 19.55 5.68 9.13
N PHE A 213 19.82 6.54 10.11
CA PHE A 213 20.81 6.28 11.16
C PHE A 213 20.49 6.95 12.52
N ASP A 214 19.24 7.33 12.79
CA ASP A 214 18.76 8.10 13.95
C ASP A 214 19.79 9.09 14.55
N LYS A 215 20.18 10.09 13.75
CA LYS A 215 21.06 11.17 14.22
C LYS A 215 20.91 12.46 13.40
N PRO A 216 21.27 13.63 13.96
CA PRO A 216 21.41 14.85 13.18
C PRO A 216 22.62 14.78 12.23
N ALA A 217 22.55 15.50 11.10
CA ALA A 217 23.56 15.48 10.05
C ALA A 217 24.95 15.92 10.52
N GLN A 218 25.04 16.75 11.56
CA GLN A 218 26.30 17.12 12.22
C GLN A 218 27.10 15.90 12.71
N LYS A 219 26.41 14.82 13.12
CA LYS A 219 27.00 13.61 13.71
C LYS A 219 27.24 12.48 12.71
N LEU A 220 27.04 12.72 11.41
CA LEU A 220 27.29 11.70 10.37
C LEU A 220 28.78 11.35 10.27
N SER A 221 29.09 10.06 10.45
CA SER A 221 30.43 9.51 10.21
C SER A 221 30.75 9.39 8.72
N VAL A 222 32.03 9.17 8.39
CA VAL A 222 32.51 9.00 7.00
C VAL A 222 31.72 7.93 6.23
N LEU A 223 31.36 6.80 6.88
CA LEU A 223 30.61 5.72 6.24
C LEU A 223 29.17 6.11 5.91
N GLU A 224 28.53 6.86 6.80
CA GLU A 224 27.12 7.22 6.72
C GLU A 224 26.95 8.37 5.71
N ALA A 225 27.81 9.38 5.80
CA ALA A 225 27.97 10.44 4.80
C ALA A 225 28.23 9.87 3.39
N ALA A 226 29.17 8.92 3.25
CA ALA A 226 29.46 8.28 1.97
C ALA A 226 28.30 7.40 1.46
N THR A 227 27.44 6.90 2.34
CA THR A 227 26.23 6.13 1.96
C THR A 227 25.17 7.08 1.41
N LEU A 228 24.84 8.15 2.13
CA LEU A 228 23.86 9.16 1.72
C LEU A 228 24.29 9.87 0.42
N VAL A 229 25.53 10.36 0.33
CA VAL A 229 26.06 10.92 -0.92
C VAL A 229 26.06 9.89 -2.05
N GLY A 230 26.34 8.62 -1.73
CA GLY A 230 26.26 7.52 -2.68
C GLY A 230 24.89 7.40 -3.34
N MET A 231 23.82 7.53 -2.55
CA MET A 231 22.43 7.46 -2.99
C MET A 231 22.01 8.58 -3.96
N LEU A 232 22.65 9.75 -3.95
CA LEU A 232 22.23 10.90 -4.76
C LEU A 232 22.26 10.65 -6.28
N LYS A 233 23.06 9.67 -6.73
CA LYS A 233 23.09 9.21 -8.14
C LYS A 233 21.83 8.40 -8.54
N GLY A 234 21.06 7.90 -7.58
CA GLY A 234 19.87 7.07 -7.79
C GLY A 234 19.30 6.58 -6.46
N THR A 235 18.36 7.33 -5.88
CA THR A 235 17.97 7.28 -4.46
C THR A 235 17.24 6.01 -4.03
N SER A 236 16.56 5.32 -4.96
CA SER A 236 16.03 3.96 -4.79
C SER A 236 17.05 2.88 -5.18
N TYR A 237 17.70 3.02 -6.33
CA TYR A 237 18.61 2.00 -6.88
C TYR A 237 19.84 1.72 -5.99
N TYR A 238 20.34 2.75 -5.30
CA TYR A 238 21.43 2.66 -4.32
C TYR A 238 20.94 2.79 -2.87
N ASN A 239 19.64 2.59 -2.62
CA ASN A 239 19.07 2.68 -1.28
C ASN A 239 19.56 1.54 -0.37
N PRO A 240 20.05 1.80 0.85
CA PRO A 240 20.60 0.74 1.71
C PRO A 240 19.54 -0.17 2.33
N VAL A 241 18.26 0.25 2.40
CA VAL A 241 17.15 -0.59 2.89
C VAL A 241 16.63 -1.50 1.77
N GLN A 242 16.44 -0.97 0.55
CA GLN A 242 15.93 -1.75 -0.59
C GLN A 242 17.01 -2.57 -1.32
N ASN A 243 18.25 -2.07 -1.35
CA ASN A 243 19.32 -2.54 -2.22
C ASN A 243 20.69 -2.52 -1.48
N PRO A 244 20.84 -3.19 -0.31
CA PRO A 244 22.00 -3.05 0.58
C PRO A 244 23.35 -3.28 -0.10
N GLU A 245 23.47 -4.30 -0.96
CA GLU A 245 24.70 -4.60 -1.70
C GLU A 245 25.09 -3.47 -2.67
N ARG A 246 24.13 -2.96 -3.45
CA ARG A 246 24.34 -1.86 -4.40
C ARG A 246 24.70 -0.58 -3.65
N ALA A 247 24.05 -0.33 -2.51
CA ALA A 247 24.36 0.78 -1.62
C ALA A 247 25.80 0.69 -1.09
N GLN A 248 26.23 -0.49 -0.62
CA GLN A 248 27.59 -0.69 -0.10
C GLN A 248 28.67 -0.53 -1.19
N GLN A 249 28.43 -1.05 -2.40
CA GLN A 249 29.31 -0.85 -3.56
C GLN A 249 29.40 0.65 -3.95
N ARG A 250 28.27 1.37 -3.96
CA ARG A 250 28.23 2.80 -4.30
C ARG A 250 28.86 3.66 -3.21
N ARG A 251 28.63 3.38 -1.92
CA ARG A 251 29.34 3.96 -0.78
C ARG A 251 30.85 3.77 -0.91
N ASN A 252 31.30 2.55 -1.22
CA ASN A 252 32.73 2.29 -1.42
C ASN A 252 33.31 3.04 -2.64
N THR A 253 32.49 3.34 -3.65
CA THR A 253 32.88 4.24 -4.76
C THR A 253 33.06 5.68 -4.28
N VAL A 254 32.21 6.18 -3.37
CA VAL A 254 32.36 7.52 -2.76
C VAL A 254 33.63 7.59 -1.92
N LEU A 255 33.86 6.61 -1.04
CA LEU A 255 35.11 6.52 -0.25
C LEU A 255 36.36 6.53 -1.14
N ALA A 256 36.31 5.89 -2.31
CA ALA A 256 37.42 5.88 -3.26
C ALA A 256 37.66 7.25 -3.92
N GLN A 257 36.61 8.03 -4.20
CA GLN A 257 36.80 9.42 -4.66
C GLN A 257 37.32 10.32 -3.52
N MET A 258 36.84 10.14 -2.29
CA MET A 258 37.34 10.87 -1.12
C MET A 258 38.85 10.65 -0.93
N ASN A 259 39.31 9.39 -0.96
CA ASN A 259 40.74 9.06 -0.86
C ASN A 259 41.55 9.70 -2.00
N LYS A 260 41.14 9.46 -3.26
CA LYS A 260 41.77 10.03 -4.47
C LYS A 260 41.88 11.56 -4.46
N HIS A 261 40.95 12.25 -3.81
CA HIS A 261 40.93 13.72 -3.70
C HIS A 261 41.40 14.23 -2.31
N GLY A 262 42.16 13.43 -1.56
CA GLY A 262 42.84 13.84 -0.32
C GLY A 262 41.90 14.13 0.86
N LYS A 263 40.69 13.57 0.84
CA LYS A 263 39.64 13.74 1.87
C LYS A 263 39.47 12.54 2.79
N LEU A 264 40.30 11.51 2.60
CA LEU A 264 40.39 10.28 3.39
C LEU A 264 41.83 9.77 3.24
N SER A 265 42.38 9.04 4.22
CA SER A 265 43.69 8.39 4.07
C SER A 265 43.54 7.01 3.41
N ASP A 266 44.61 6.48 2.80
CA ASP A 266 44.63 5.11 2.27
C ASP A 266 44.34 4.05 3.36
N GLN A 267 44.83 4.28 4.58
CA GLN A 267 44.61 3.40 5.74
C GLN A 267 43.14 3.40 6.17
N ASP A 268 42.51 4.58 6.25
CA ASP A 268 41.08 4.69 6.54
C ASP A 268 40.24 4.12 5.40
N PHE A 269 40.62 4.37 4.15
CA PHE A 269 39.93 3.84 2.97
C PHE A 269 39.86 2.31 3.00
N GLU A 270 41.00 1.60 3.12
CA GLU A 270 41.02 0.13 3.17
C GLU A 270 40.43 -0.46 4.46
N THR A 271 40.27 0.35 5.52
CA THR A 271 39.59 -0.06 6.76
C THR A 271 38.07 0.09 6.64
N LEU A 272 37.59 1.25 6.20
CA LEU A 272 36.17 1.60 6.13
C LEU A 272 35.45 0.85 4.99
N LYS A 273 36.11 0.69 3.83
CA LYS A 273 35.63 -0.10 2.67
C LYS A 273 35.16 -1.50 3.04
N LYS A 274 35.80 -2.13 4.04
CA LYS A 274 35.50 -3.50 4.52
C LYS A 274 34.36 -3.58 5.53
N ARG A 275 33.95 -2.47 6.15
CA ARG A 275 32.85 -2.45 7.14
C ARG A 275 31.49 -2.58 6.44
N GLY A 276 30.55 -3.27 7.07
CA GLY A 276 29.14 -3.30 6.62
C GLY A 276 28.49 -1.92 6.63
N ILE A 277 27.27 -1.81 6.09
CA ILE A 277 26.37 -0.70 6.43
C ILE A 277 25.60 -1.16 7.69
N LYS A 278 25.65 -0.34 8.75
CA LYS A 278 24.64 -0.40 9.83
C LYS A 278 23.61 0.69 9.53
N LEU A 279 22.34 0.39 9.76
CA LEU A 279 21.23 1.34 9.66
C LEU A 279 20.55 1.39 11.01
N ASP A 280 20.03 2.57 11.35
CA ASP A 280 19.03 2.74 12.40
C ASP A 280 17.85 3.47 11.73
N PHE A 281 16.90 2.67 11.23
CA PHE A 281 15.95 3.11 10.22
C PHE A 281 14.57 3.32 10.84
N GLU A 282 14.28 4.57 11.21
CA GLU A 282 12.97 4.98 11.70
C GLU A 282 12.19 5.76 10.62
N ARG A 283 10.92 5.40 10.43
CA ARG A 283 10.02 6.13 9.53
C ARG A 283 9.38 7.27 10.29
N GLN A 284 9.63 8.49 9.82
CA GLN A 284 9.03 9.70 10.37
C GLN A 284 7.50 9.66 10.25
N ASP A 285 6.79 10.02 11.32
CA ASP A 285 5.33 9.98 11.38
C ASP A 285 4.66 10.88 10.34
N GLU A 286 3.57 10.37 9.76
CA GLU A 286 2.73 11.11 8.81
C GLU A 286 1.34 11.35 9.40
N ALA A 287 0.84 12.57 9.22
CA ALA A 287 -0.44 13.00 9.79
C ALA A 287 -1.59 12.05 9.37
N VAL A 288 -2.13 11.32 10.35
CA VAL A 288 -3.10 10.24 10.16
C VAL A 288 -4.42 10.81 9.64
N GLY A 289 -4.61 10.71 8.31
CA GLY A 289 -5.86 11.04 7.64
C GLY A 289 -6.98 10.06 7.95
N MET A 290 -8.19 10.29 7.43
CA MET A 290 -9.36 9.45 7.76
C MET A 290 -9.35 8.06 7.10
N ALA A 291 -8.49 7.85 6.11
CA ALA A 291 -8.28 6.56 5.42
C ALA A 291 -6.76 6.27 5.31
N PRO A 292 -6.04 6.07 6.43
CA PRO A 292 -4.57 6.09 6.43
C PRO A 292 -3.98 4.83 5.79
N HIS A 293 -4.61 3.67 6.02
CA HIS A 293 -4.28 2.40 5.37
C HIS A 293 -4.42 2.50 3.84
N PHE A 294 -5.54 3.04 3.36
CA PHE A 294 -5.77 3.30 1.94
C PHE A 294 -4.74 4.26 1.35
N ALA A 295 -4.40 5.34 2.07
CA ALA A 295 -3.36 6.26 1.64
C ALA A 295 -2.00 5.56 1.50
N GLN A 296 -1.55 4.76 2.49
CA GLN A 296 -0.27 4.05 2.34
C GLN A 296 -0.31 2.96 1.24
N ALA A 297 -1.44 2.30 1.01
CA ALA A 297 -1.61 1.36 -0.11
C ALA A 297 -1.53 2.06 -1.47
N LEU A 298 -2.30 3.14 -1.65
CA LEU A 298 -2.34 3.92 -2.89
C LEU A 298 -1.02 4.64 -3.17
N ARG A 299 -0.27 5.04 -2.14
CA ARG A 299 1.00 5.77 -2.25
C ARG A 299 2.01 5.09 -3.18
N LYS A 300 2.15 3.76 -3.11
CA LYS A 300 3.08 3.03 -3.99
C LYS A 300 2.69 3.23 -5.47
N TRP A 301 1.42 2.96 -5.80
CA TRP A 301 0.90 3.13 -7.15
C TRP A 301 1.01 4.58 -7.63
N LEU A 302 0.75 5.57 -6.76
CA LEU A 302 0.85 6.97 -7.15
C LEU A 302 2.32 7.41 -7.37
N ILE A 303 3.29 6.88 -6.62
CA ILE A 303 4.72 7.09 -6.92
C ILE A 303 5.04 6.51 -8.30
N GLU A 304 4.64 5.27 -8.58
CA GLU A 304 4.89 4.62 -9.87
C GLU A 304 4.22 5.36 -11.05
N TRP A 305 2.98 5.85 -10.87
CA TRP A 305 2.30 6.71 -11.85
C TRP A 305 3.01 8.06 -12.02
N ALA A 306 3.40 8.71 -10.93
CA ALA A 306 3.99 10.04 -10.96
C ALA A 306 5.38 10.01 -11.60
N ASP A 307 6.26 9.09 -11.17
CA ASP A 307 7.59 8.89 -11.75
C ASP A 307 7.49 8.58 -13.26
N ALA A 308 6.48 7.80 -13.70
CA ALA A 308 6.23 7.51 -15.11
C ALA A 308 5.73 8.72 -15.93
N ASN A 309 5.15 9.73 -15.28
CA ASN A 309 4.66 10.97 -15.89
C ASN A 309 5.55 12.19 -15.53
N ASP A 310 6.79 11.97 -15.08
CA ASP A 310 7.75 12.98 -14.60
C ASP A 310 7.27 13.83 -13.39
N TYR A 311 6.21 13.47 -12.65
CA TYR A 311 5.66 14.22 -11.49
C TYR A 311 6.24 13.84 -10.13
N ASN A 312 6.24 14.78 -9.17
CA ASN A 312 6.60 14.54 -7.78
C ASN A 312 5.41 14.66 -6.82
N ILE A 313 4.98 13.53 -6.23
CA ILE A 313 3.82 13.48 -5.33
C ILE A 313 3.96 14.28 -4.03
N TYR A 314 5.13 14.87 -3.76
CA TYR A 314 5.39 15.62 -2.53
C TYR A 314 5.68 17.12 -2.75
N ALA A 315 5.54 17.64 -3.98
CA ALA A 315 5.76 19.07 -4.25
C ALA A 315 4.94 19.65 -5.41
N ASP A 316 4.48 18.82 -6.35
CA ASP A 316 3.79 19.29 -7.56
C ASP A 316 2.30 19.62 -7.34
N GLY A 317 1.82 19.57 -6.08
CA GLY A 317 0.47 20.00 -5.71
C GLY A 317 -0.67 19.17 -6.32
N LEU A 318 -0.43 17.90 -6.64
CA LEU A 318 -1.42 17.05 -7.29
C LEU A 318 -2.69 16.94 -6.44
N VAL A 319 -3.85 16.92 -7.11
CA VAL A 319 -5.14 16.62 -6.46
C VAL A 319 -5.62 15.29 -7.02
N VAL A 320 -5.62 14.27 -6.16
CA VAL A 320 -5.95 12.88 -6.50
C VAL A 320 -7.37 12.59 -6.05
N GLN A 321 -8.28 12.49 -7.02
CA GLN A 321 -9.67 12.15 -6.82
C GLN A 321 -9.81 10.63 -6.67
N THR A 322 -10.16 10.19 -5.46
CA THR A 322 -10.26 8.77 -5.11
C THR A 322 -11.71 8.28 -5.12
N THR A 323 -11.89 6.97 -5.05
CA THR A 323 -13.20 6.30 -5.01
C THR A 323 -13.85 6.24 -3.62
N ILE A 324 -13.08 6.48 -2.55
CA ILE A 324 -13.53 6.33 -1.16
C ILE A 324 -14.66 7.33 -0.88
N ASP A 325 -15.81 6.87 -0.39
CA ASP A 325 -16.85 7.75 0.13
C ASP A 325 -16.54 8.07 1.60
N SER A 326 -16.35 9.35 1.94
CA SER A 326 -15.90 9.71 3.29
C SER A 326 -16.91 9.33 4.37
N ARG A 327 -18.21 9.19 4.04
CA ARG A 327 -19.27 8.81 4.98
C ARG A 327 -19.20 7.32 5.27
N VAL A 328 -19.06 6.50 4.22
CA VAL A 328 -18.86 5.04 4.36
C VAL A 328 -17.56 4.75 5.09
N GLN A 329 -16.47 5.45 4.77
CA GLN A 329 -15.20 5.38 5.52
C GLN A 329 -15.37 5.77 6.99
N GLN A 330 -16.12 6.84 7.29
CA GLN A 330 -16.36 7.27 8.67
C GLN A 330 -17.14 6.23 9.47
N TRP A 331 -18.20 5.63 8.90
CA TRP A 331 -18.94 4.54 9.56
C TRP A 331 -18.11 3.27 9.70
N ALA A 332 -17.27 2.95 8.72
CA ALA A 332 -16.32 1.83 8.80
C ALA A 332 -15.34 2.01 9.97
N ASN A 333 -14.67 3.17 10.05
CA ASN A 333 -13.80 3.51 11.17
C ASN A 333 -14.55 3.39 12.53
N GLN A 334 -15.78 3.91 12.61
CA GLN A 334 -16.59 3.83 13.84
C GLN A 334 -17.00 2.40 14.22
N ALA A 335 -17.40 1.57 13.25
CA ALA A 335 -17.79 0.18 13.48
C ALA A 335 -16.59 -0.68 13.92
N VAL A 336 -15.46 -0.54 13.20
CA VAL A 336 -14.17 -1.17 13.53
C VAL A 336 -13.73 -0.83 14.96
N VAL A 337 -13.76 0.46 15.34
CA VAL A 337 -13.37 0.90 16.68
C VAL A 337 -14.35 0.41 17.74
N ARG A 338 -15.67 0.49 17.50
CA ARG A 338 -16.71 0.03 18.45
C ARG A 338 -16.62 -1.47 18.70
N GLN A 339 -16.74 -2.28 17.65
CA GLN A 339 -16.80 -3.73 17.75
C GLN A 339 -15.46 -4.32 18.22
N GLY A 340 -14.33 -3.83 17.70
CA GLY A 340 -13.02 -4.27 18.16
C GLY A 340 -12.71 -3.88 19.61
N ARG A 341 -13.22 -2.76 20.13
CA ARG A 341 -13.16 -2.44 21.58
C ARG A 341 -14.05 -3.37 22.42
N GLN A 342 -15.24 -3.73 21.94
CA GLN A 342 -16.12 -4.67 22.63
C GLN A 342 -15.48 -6.07 22.74
N LEU A 343 -14.90 -6.57 21.64
CA LEU A 343 -14.19 -7.85 21.62
C LEU A 343 -12.89 -7.82 22.44
N GLN A 344 -12.20 -6.67 22.53
CA GLN A 344 -11.02 -6.51 23.38
C GLN A 344 -11.34 -6.76 24.86
N VAL A 345 -12.55 -6.47 25.36
CA VAL A 345 -12.95 -6.79 26.74
C VAL A 345 -12.95 -8.30 26.97
N THR A 346 -13.53 -9.08 26.05
CA THR A 346 -13.47 -10.54 26.07
C THR A 346 -12.04 -11.05 26.01
N ALA A 347 -11.23 -10.54 25.07
CA ALA A 347 -9.84 -10.95 24.88
C ALA A 347 -8.98 -10.69 26.14
N ASN A 348 -9.14 -9.53 26.77
CA ASN A 348 -8.46 -9.15 28.02
C ASN A 348 -8.82 -10.10 29.18
N GLY A 349 -10.06 -10.60 29.22
CA GLY A 349 -10.49 -11.61 30.20
C GLY A 349 -9.85 -12.97 29.95
N LEU A 350 -9.98 -13.49 28.73
CA LEU A 350 -9.44 -14.79 28.31
C LEU A 350 -7.91 -14.88 28.52
N TRP A 351 -7.19 -13.83 28.15
CA TRP A 351 -5.73 -13.73 28.26
C TRP A 351 -5.28 -12.90 29.47
N SER A 352 -6.06 -12.91 30.56
CA SER A 352 -5.62 -12.32 31.82
C SER A 352 -4.55 -13.17 32.52
N ASN A 353 -3.82 -12.58 33.47
CA ASN A 353 -2.76 -13.27 34.24
C ASN A 353 -3.30 -14.38 35.18
N ARG A 354 -4.63 -14.47 35.36
CA ARG A 354 -5.28 -15.56 36.10
C ARG A 354 -5.63 -16.75 35.19
N ASN A 355 -5.62 -16.53 33.89
CA ASN A 355 -6.02 -17.47 32.85
C ASN A 355 -4.79 -17.81 31.99
N GLN A 356 -4.77 -17.44 30.71
CA GLN A 356 -3.71 -17.86 29.79
C GLN A 356 -2.36 -17.15 29.99
N TRP A 357 -2.33 -15.89 30.45
CA TRP A 357 -1.10 -15.09 30.43
C TRP A 357 -0.21 -15.29 31.67
N THR A 358 0.39 -16.48 31.76
CA THR A 358 1.31 -16.84 32.87
C THR A 358 2.69 -17.20 32.34
N ALA A 359 3.73 -17.01 33.18
CA ALA A 359 5.11 -17.38 32.83
C ALA A 359 5.31 -18.89 32.57
N LYS A 360 4.35 -19.73 32.98
CA LYS A 360 4.34 -21.19 32.74
C LYS A 360 3.70 -21.57 31.40
N ASN A 361 2.97 -20.67 30.74
CA ASN A 361 2.33 -20.96 29.45
C ASN A 361 3.38 -21.04 28.33
N PRO A 362 3.53 -22.18 27.61
CA PRO A 362 4.54 -22.32 26.55
C PRO A 362 4.43 -21.28 25.44
N LEU A 363 3.20 -20.85 25.10
CA LEU A 363 2.96 -19.83 24.08
C LEU A 363 3.47 -18.46 24.55
N VAL A 364 3.21 -18.08 25.80
CA VAL A 364 3.72 -16.84 26.40
C VAL A 364 5.25 -16.86 26.42
N GLN A 365 5.87 -17.98 26.80
CA GLN A 365 7.33 -18.10 26.72
C GLN A 365 7.85 -18.00 25.27
N SER A 366 7.12 -18.49 24.27
CA SER A 366 7.50 -18.29 22.87
C SER A 366 7.42 -16.81 22.46
N PHE A 367 6.40 -16.07 22.90
CA PHE A 367 6.31 -14.63 22.68
C PHE A 367 7.46 -13.86 23.33
N VAL A 368 7.94 -14.26 24.51
CA VAL A 368 9.15 -13.69 25.12
C VAL A 368 10.37 -13.98 24.26
N ARG A 369 10.58 -15.23 23.83
CA ARG A 369 11.70 -15.62 22.94
C ARG A 369 11.64 -14.94 21.56
N GLU A 370 10.45 -14.58 21.10
CA GLU A 370 10.20 -13.81 19.87
C GLU A 370 10.35 -12.29 20.02
N SER A 371 10.54 -11.78 21.23
CA SER A 371 10.70 -10.34 21.46
C SER A 371 12.05 -9.82 20.94
N ALA A 372 12.10 -8.54 20.57
CA ALA A 372 13.36 -7.87 20.24
C ALA A 372 14.32 -7.84 21.44
N VAL A 373 13.78 -7.60 22.65
CA VAL A 373 14.54 -7.53 23.90
C VAL A 373 15.26 -8.85 24.21
N TYR A 374 14.59 -10.00 24.03
CA TYR A 374 15.21 -11.31 24.21
C TYR A 374 16.30 -11.59 23.16
N ARG A 375 16.01 -11.32 21.87
CA ARG A 375 17.01 -11.49 20.81
C ARG A 375 18.26 -10.63 21.05
N GLN A 376 18.08 -9.40 21.51
CA GLN A 376 19.18 -8.49 21.83
C GLN A 376 20.00 -9.02 23.00
N ALA A 377 19.37 -9.39 24.12
CA ALA A 377 20.07 -9.96 25.28
C ALA A 377 20.92 -11.19 24.93
N VAL A 378 20.39 -12.10 24.10
CA VAL A 378 21.13 -13.29 23.62
C VAL A 378 22.23 -12.93 22.61
N ALA A 379 22.05 -11.86 21.82
CA ALA A 379 23.08 -11.36 20.90
C ALA A 379 24.24 -10.65 21.64
N ASP A 380 23.95 -10.01 22.77
CA ASP A 380 24.93 -9.40 23.67
C ASP A 380 25.63 -10.44 24.59
N GLY A 381 25.28 -11.73 24.45
CA GLY A 381 25.94 -12.85 25.12
C GLY A 381 25.32 -13.29 26.44
N GLN A 382 24.13 -12.80 26.83
CA GLN A 382 23.40 -13.35 27.98
C GLN A 382 22.96 -14.80 27.69
N ASP A 383 22.97 -15.66 28.71
CA ASP A 383 22.40 -17.00 28.59
C ASP A 383 20.91 -16.97 28.20
N LYS A 384 20.50 -17.99 27.44
CA LYS A 384 19.16 -18.09 26.84
C LYS A 384 18.05 -18.34 27.84
N ASP A 385 18.31 -19.08 28.91
CA ASP A 385 17.31 -19.37 29.93
C ASP A 385 17.35 -18.31 31.03
N GLU A 386 18.52 -17.75 31.38
CA GLU A 386 18.59 -16.56 32.23
C GLU A 386 17.86 -15.35 31.63
N ALA A 387 18.10 -15.04 30.35
CA ALA A 387 17.41 -13.95 29.65
C ALA A 387 15.90 -14.18 29.57
N LEU A 388 15.47 -15.45 29.47
CA LEU A 388 14.06 -15.83 29.48
C LEU A 388 13.44 -15.63 30.86
N GLN A 389 14.04 -16.18 31.93
CA GLN A 389 13.50 -16.06 33.29
C GLN A 389 13.47 -14.60 33.75
N ARG A 390 14.50 -13.81 33.41
CA ARG A 390 14.54 -12.36 33.67
C ARG A 390 13.34 -11.64 33.05
N LEU A 391 13.05 -11.90 31.77
CA LEU A 391 11.94 -11.27 31.06
C LEU A 391 10.57 -11.83 31.45
N LEU A 392 10.47 -13.09 31.89
CA LEU A 392 9.23 -13.64 32.44
C LEU A 392 8.89 -13.10 33.84
N ALA A 393 9.89 -12.63 34.59
CA ALA A 393 9.74 -11.96 35.88
C ALA A 393 9.52 -10.44 35.78
N ASP A 394 9.87 -9.83 34.64
CA ASP A 394 9.67 -8.41 34.35
C ASP A 394 8.18 -8.11 34.10
N ALA A 395 7.53 -7.52 35.11
CA ALA A 395 6.08 -7.29 35.10
C ALA A 395 5.65 -6.27 34.01
N ASP A 396 6.46 -5.24 33.73
CA ASP A 396 6.13 -4.18 32.79
C ASP A 396 6.35 -4.65 31.34
N PHE A 397 7.46 -5.34 31.08
CA PHE A 397 7.68 -6.04 29.81
C PHE A 397 6.55 -7.04 29.53
N MET A 398 6.18 -7.87 30.52
CA MET A 398 5.11 -8.86 30.37
C MET A 398 3.71 -8.23 30.22
N ALA A 399 3.49 -7.03 30.77
CA ALA A 399 2.25 -6.28 30.58
C ALA A 399 2.16 -5.66 29.17
N ASN A 400 3.27 -5.10 28.67
CA ASN A 400 3.34 -4.51 27.33
C ASN A 400 3.23 -5.58 26.24
N LEU A 401 4.02 -6.66 26.35
CA LEU A 401 3.97 -7.80 25.44
C LEU A 401 2.55 -8.42 25.34
N ARG A 402 1.78 -8.38 26.44
CA ARG A 402 0.37 -8.80 26.44
C ARG A 402 -0.52 -7.83 25.68
N GLN A 403 -0.37 -6.52 25.88
CA GLN A 403 -1.16 -5.51 25.18
C GLN A 403 -0.96 -5.58 23.66
N ASP A 404 0.23 -5.97 23.20
CA ASP A 404 0.56 -6.08 21.77
C ASP A 404 0.13 -7.42 21.18
N LYS A 405 0.50 -8.56 21.80
CA LYS A 405 0.12 -9.89 21.29
C LYS A 405 -1.39 -10.14 21.36
N VAL A 406 -2.09 -9.59 22.36
CA VAL A 406 -3.54 -9.77 22.56
C VAL A 406 -4.34 -8.53 22.10
N ARG A 407 -3.80 -7.73 21.19
CA ARG A 407 -4.54 -6.63 20.55
C ARG A 407 -5.52 -7.21 19.53
N VAL A 408 -6.83 -7.12 19.80
CA VAL A 408 -7.86 -7.52 18.82
C VAL A 408 -7.78 -6.56 17.64
N GLN A 409 -7.54 -7.10 16.45
CA GLN A 409 -7.54 -6.35 15.20
C GLN A 409 -8.76 -6.67 14.35
N VAL A 410 -9.13 -5.70 13.52
CA VAL A 410 -10.27 -5.75 12.61
C VAL A 410 -9.83 -5.12 11.30
N GLY A 411 -10.02 -5.85 10.19
CA GLY A 411 -9.94 -5.33 8.83
C GLY A 411 -11.35 -5.15 8.27
N PHE A 412 -11.60 -4.09 7.52
CA PHE A 412 -12.85 -3.85 6.79
C PHE A 412 -12.60 -3.24 5.42
N MET A 413 -13.34 -3.69 4.41
CA MET A 413 -13.34 -3.09 3.07
C MET A 413 -14.76 -3.12 2.47
N ALA A 414 -15.11 -2.08 1.70
CA ALA A 414 -16.35 -2.03 0.91
C ALA A 414 -16.10 -1.53 -0.52
N MET A 415 -16.92 -2.00 -1.46
CA MET A 415 -16.88 -1.69 -2.89
C MET A 415 -18.29 -1.52 -3.48
N ASP A 416 -18.42 -0.77 -4.57
CA ASP A 416 -19.58 -0.83 -5.47
C ASP A 416 -19.27 -1.85 -6.59
N PRO A 417 -20.06 -2.93 -6.76
CA PRO A 417 -19.76 -3.99 -7.72
C PRO A 417 -19.92 -3.56 -9.18
N ARG A 418 -20.70 -2.51 -9.45
CA ARG A 418 -21.07 -2.10 -10.82
C ARG A 418 -19.90 -1.42 -11.55
N ASN A 419 -19.02 -0.77 -10.79
CA ASN A 419 -17.86 0.02 -11.26
C ASN A 419 -16.54 -0.38 -10.54
N ALA A 420 -16.58 -1.31 -9.59
CA ALA A 420 -15.46 -1.72 -8.74
C ALA A 420 -14.79 -0.59 -7.93
N HIS A 421 -15.48 0.52 -7.69
CA HIS A 421 -14.99 1.61 -6.85
C HIS A 421 -14.84 1.13 -5.41
N VAL A 422 -13.64 1.30 -4.83
CA VAL A 422 -13.40 1.05 -3.40
C VAL A 422 -14.04 2.19 -2.60
N LEU A 423 -15.10 1.89 -1.84
CA LEU A 423 -15.91 2.86 -1.09
C LEU A 423 -15.35 3.14 0.31
N ALA A 424 -14.73 2.15 0.95
CA ALA A 424 -14.09 2.29 2.27
C ALA A 424 -13.03 1.20 2.50
N TRP A 425 -12.03 1.52 3.32
CA TRP A 425 -10.88 0.66 3.61
C TRP A 425 -10.30 0.96 5.00
N VAL A 426 -10.25 -0.05 5.87
CA VAL A 426 -9.73 0.05 7.24
C VAL A 426 -8.88 -1.19 7.54
N GLY A 427 -7.56 -1.03 7.65
CA GLY A 427 -6.62 -2.13 7.84
C GLY A 427 -6.35 -2.53 9.29
N SER A 428 -6.70 -1.71 10.26
CA SER A 428 -6.51 -1.98 11.69
C SER A 428 -7.47 -1.12 12.52
N ARG A 429 -7.59 -1.43 13.81
CA ARG A 429 -8.43 -0.66 14.74
C ARG A 429 -7.86 0.70 15.11
N ASP A 430 -6.55 0.89 15.00
CA ASP A 430 -5.87 2.15 15.32
C ASP A 430 -4.53 2.21 14.58
N PHE A 431 -4.45 3.02 13.52
CA PHE A 431 -3.29 3.11 12.64
C PHE A 431 -2.04 3.65 13.35
N ALA A 432 -2.20 4.49 14.38
CA ALA A 432 -1.08 5.07 15.11
C ALA A 432 -0.43 4.08 16.08
N ILE A 433 -1.16 3.02 16.48
CA ILE A 433 -0.66 1.94 17.34
C ILE A 433 -0.26 0.71 16.51
N ASP A 434 -0.98 0.45 15.42
CA ASP A 434 -0.73 -0.68 14.53
C ASP A 434 -1.05 -0.29 13.07
N PRO A 435 -0.04 0.07 12.26
CA PRO A 435 -0.21 0.44 10.86
C PRO A 435 -0.28 -0.77 9.90
N PHE A 436 -0.33 -2.02 10.40
CA PHE A 436 -0.36 -3.21 9.56
C PHE A 436 -1.74 -3.40 8.89
N ASP A 437 -1.75 -3.41 7.55
CA ASP A 437 -2.99 -3.40 6.77
C ASP A 437 -3.59 -4.81 6.59
N HIS A 438 -4.63 -5.10 7.38
CA HIS A 438 -5.39 -6.34 7.28
C HIS A 438 -6.33 -6.43 6.07
N VAL A 439 -6.38 -5.40 5.20
CA VAL A 439 -7.12 -5.48 3.93
C VAL A 439 -6.30 -6.15 2.83
N SER A 440 -5.09 -5.65 2.55
CA SER A 440 -4.25 -6.10 1.42
C SER A 440 -2.96 -6.85 1.80
N GLN A 441 -2.45 -6.68 3.02
CA GLN A 441 -1.16 -7.27 3.42
C GLN A 441 -1.34 -8.58 4.20
N ALA A 442 -2.27 -8.60 5.15
CA ALA A 442 -2.57 -9.80 5.92
C ALA A 442 -3.19 -10.89 5.02
N ARG A 443 -2.55 -12.06 4.97
CA ARG A 443 -3.13 -13.28 4.41
C ARG A 443 -3.57 -14.18 5.55
N ARG A 444 -4.88 -14.44 5.62
CA ARG A 444 -5.54 -15.20 6.69
C ARG A 444 -6.39 -16.29 6.07
N GLN A 445 -6.63 -17.40 6.77
CA GLN A 445 -7.49 -18.46 6.23
C GLN A 445 -8.93 -17.94 6.13
N PRO A 446 -9.60 -17.93 4.95
CA PRO A 446 -10.95 -17.40 4.80
C PRO A 446 -12.03 -18.28 5.47
N GLY A 447 -11.68 -19.50 5.86
CA GLY A 447 -12.60 -20.45 6.47
C GLY A 447 -13.82 -20.70 5.58
N SER A 448 -15.00 -20.78 6.20
CA SER A 448 -16.27 -20.98 5.48
C SER A 448 -16.71 -19.83 4.54
N THR A 449 -15.99 -18.70 4.43
CA THR A 449 -16.24 -17.73 3.34
C THR A 449 -15.72 -18.20 1.98
N PHE A 450 -14.87 -19.24 1.93
CA PHE A 450 -14.41 -19.83 0.68
C PHE A 450 -15.47 -20.73 0.00
N LYS A 451 -16.51 -21.14 0.73
CA LYS A 451 -17.48 -22.15 0.27
C LYS A 451 -18.21 -21.80 -1.04
N PRO A 452 -18.62 -20.55 -1.33
CA PRO A 452 -19.25 -20.22 -2.61
C PRO A 452 -18.43 -20.59 -3.84
N PHE A 453 -17.09 -20.65 -3.75
CA PHE A 453 -16.26 -21.14 -4.87
C PHE A 453 -16.42 -22.64 -5.11
N VAL A 454 -16.64 -23.42 -4.05
CA VAL A 454 -16.88 -24.88 -4.13
C VAL A 454 -18.23 -25.15 -4.77
N TYR A 455 -19.29 -24.47 -4.31
CA TYR A 455 -20.64 -24.64 -4.85
C TYR A 455 -20.76 -24.02 -6.24
N GLY A 456 -20.17 -22.85 -6.51
CA GLY A 456 -20.12 -22.25 -7.84
C GLY A 456 -19.45 -23.15 -8.88
N ALA A 457 -18.35 -23.81 -8.50
CA ALA A 457 -17.70 -24.78 -9.38
C ALA A 457 -18.54 -26.05 -9.58
N ALA A 458 -19.34 -26.46 -8.60
CA ALA A 458 -20.28 -27.58 -8.74
C ALA A 458 -21.45 -27.26 -9.68
N LEU A 459 -22.04 -26.07 -9.54
CA LEU A 459 -23.08 -25.58 -10.44
C LEU A 459 -22.54 -25.42 -11.88
N GLN A 460 -21.30 -24.94 -12.03
CA GLN A 460 -20.62 -24.86 -13.32
C GLN A 460 -20.31 -26.25 -13.94
N ASP A 461 -20.22 -27.30 -13.12
CA ASP A 461 -20.09 -28.70 -13.55
C ASP A 461 -21.46 -29.39 -13.80
N GLY A 462 -22.56 -28.65 -13.67
CA GLY A 462 -23.93 -29.12 -13.95
C GLY A 462 -24.76 -29.59 -12.74
N ALA A 463 -24.27 -29.40 -11.50
CA ALA A 463 -25.09 -29.65 -10.30
C ALA A 463 -26.20 -28.61 -10.14
N LEU A 464 -27.28 -28.97 -9.45
CA LEU A 464 -28.41 -28.07 -9.16
C LEU A 464 -28.44 -27.66 -7.67
N PRO A 465 -28.95 -26.46 -7.32
CA PRO A 465 -29.11 -26.04 -5.92
C PRO A 465 -29.97 -27.00 -5.09
N THR A 466 -30.90 -27.71 -5.75
CA THR A 466 -31.83 -28.70 -5.18
C THR A 466 -31.25 -30.10 -5.04
N ASP A 467 -30.08 -30.39 -5.63
CA ASP A 467 -29.44 -31.71 -5.51
C ASP A 467 -29.17 -32.03 -4.05
N GLN A 468 -29.36 -33.30 -3.67
CA GLN A 468 -29.23 -33.73 -2.28
C GLN A 468 -27.96 -34.56 -2.04
N LEU A 469 -27.39 -34.35 -0.86
CA LEU A 469 -26.31 -35.14 -0.27
C LEU A 469 -26.70 -35.53 1.15
N MET A 470 -26.23 -36.68 1.64
CA MET A 470 -26.48 -37.09 3.01
C MET A 470 -25.58 -36.29 3.96
N ASP A 471 -26.16 -35.69 5.00
CA ASP A 471 -25.37 -35.09 6.08
C ASP A 471 -24.92 -36.17 7.06
N GLU A 472 -23.86 -36.87 6.70
CA GLU A 472 -23.28 -38.02 7.44
C GLU A 472 -21.80 -37.78 7.80
N ALA A 473 -21.20 -38.73 8.55
CA ALA A 473 -19.80 -38.69 8.95
C ALA A 473 -18.82 -39.00 7.78
N VAL A 474 -18.41 -37.96 7.06
CA VAL A 474 -17.59 -38.06 5.83
C VAL A 474 -16.16 -38.59 6.06
N ARG A 475 -15.72 -39.52 5.20
CA ARG A 475 -14.34 -40.04 5.12
C ARG A 475 -13.85 -40.09 3.66
N ILE A 476 -13.04 -39.13 3.24
CA ILE A 476 -12.52 -39.05 1.86
C ILE A 476 -11.07 -39.54 1.81
N PRO A 477 -10.68 -40.46 0.91
CA PRO A 477 -9.30 -40.89 0.76
C PRO A 477 -8.41 -39.79 0.19
N LEU A 478 -7.16 -39.70 0.67
CA LEU A 478 -6.12 -38.77 0.19
C LEU A 478 -5.04 -39.46 -0.67
N GLY A 479 -5.13 -40.78 -0.85
CA GLY A 479 -4.01 -41.61 -1.31
C GLY A 479 -3.10 -42.05 -0.16
N GLY A 480 -2.16 -42.96 -0.43
CA GLY A 480 -1.17 -43.42 0.56
C GLY A 480 -1.75 -44.04 1.85
N GLY A 481 -3.00 -44.53 1.82
CA GLY A 481 -3.72 -45.00 3.02
C GLY A 481 -4.22 -43.89 3.96
N GLN A 482 -4.02 -42.62 3.62
CA GLN A 482 -4.50 -41.49 4.41
C GLN A 482 -5.95 -41.12 4.06
N PHE A 483 -6.67 -40.55 5.02
CA PHE A 483 -8.08 -40.17 4.89
C PHE A 483 -8.37 -38.84 5.60
N TRP A 484 -9.02 -37.92 4.89
CA TRP A 484 -9.58 -36.71 5.48
C TRP A 484 -10.97 -36.99 6.05
N ARG A 485 -11.24 -36.47 7.25
CA ARG A 485 -12.51 -36.59 7.97
C ARG A 485 -12.93 -35.20 8.48
N PRO A 486 -13.61 -34.40 7.65
CA PRO A 486 -14.10 -33.09 8.07
C PRO A 486 -15.30 -33.22 9.01
N THR A 487 -15.33 -32.39 10.05
CA THR A 487 -16.39 -32.34 11.06
C THR A 487 -17.09 -30.99 11.05
N ASP A 488 -18.33 -30.95 11.56
CA ASP A 488 -19.04 -29.72 11.90
C ASP A 488 -18.90 -29.40 13.40
N GLY A 489 -19.40 -28.23 13.83
CA GLY A 489 -19.50 -27.84 15.25
C GLY A 489 -20.55 -28.62 16.07
N GLY A 490 -21.02 -29.75 15.55
CA GLY A 490 -22.02 -30.64 16.12
C GLY A 490 -22.08 -31.95 15.31
N PRO A 491 -22.85 -32.95 15.75
CA PRO A 491 -23.04 -34.18 14.98
C PRO A 491 -23.69 -33.88 13.62
N PRO A 492 -23.50 -34.76 12.62
CA PRO A 492 -24.33 -34.76 11.41
C PRO A 492 -25.81 -34.97 11.77
N SER A 493 -26.73 -34.52 10.92
CA SER A 493 -28.16 -34.76 11.12
C SER A 493 -28.61 -36.13 10.62
N ASP A 494 -27.76 -36.86 9.88
CA ASP A 494 -28.04 -38.14 9.24
C ASP A 494 -29.36 -38.09 8.43
N GLN A 495 -29.54 -36.99 7.68
CA GLN A 495 -30.67 -36.72 6.79
C GLN A 495 -30.19 -36.17 5.44
N PRO A 496 -30.97 -36.34 4.35
CA PRO A 496 -30.70 -35.67 3.08
C PRO A 496 -30.79 -34.15 3.21
N MET A 497 -29.80 -33.44 2.65
CA MET A 497 -29.71 -31.98 2.65
C MET A 497 -29.44 -31.47 1.24
N THR A 498 -30.14 -30.41 0.83
CA THR A 498 -29.90 -29.78 -0.49
C THR A 498 -28.53 -29.08 -0.52
N LEU A 499 -27.94 -28.89 -1.70
CA LEU A 499 -26.72 -28.09 -1.84
C LEU A 499 -26.95 -26.64 -1.35
N ALA A 500 -28.14 -26.08 -1.59
CA ALA A 500 -28.54 -24.77 -1.08
C ALA A 500 -28.53 -24.71 0.46
N ASP A 501 -29.08 -25.72 1.13
CA ASP A 501 -29.05 -25.83 2.59
C ASP A 501 -27.62 -26.08 3.13
N GLY A 502 -26.82 -26.89 2.43
CA GLY A 502 -25.42 -27.13 2.76
C GLY A 502 -24.57 -25.84 2.76
N LEU A 503 -24.83 -24.92 1.83
CA LEU A 503 -24.21 -23.59 1.82
C LEU A 503 -24.83 -22.65 2.89
N ALA A 504 -26.16 -22.63 3.02
CA ALA A 504 -26.89 -21.76 3.96
C ALA A 504 -26.52 -22.03 5.43
N TYR A 505 -26.56 -23.30 5.84
CA TYR A 505 -26.14 -23.76 7.17
C TYR A 505 -24.62 -23.98 7.27
N SER A 506 -23.88 -23.75 6.18
CA SER A 506 -22.42 -23.74 6.15
C SER A 506 -21.76 -25.08 6.51
N LYS A 507 -22.40 -26.21 6.19
CA LYS A 507 -22.01 -27.56 6.65
C LYS A 507 -20.71 -28.05 6.01
N ASN A 508 -19.79 -28.56 6.82
CA ASN A 508 -18.45 -29.01 6.41
C ASN A 508 -18.49 -30.36 5.71
N THR A 509 -19.31 -31.29 6.22
CA THR A 509 -19.62 -32.61 5.64
C THR A 509 -20.05 -32.49 4.18
N ILE A 510 -21.15 -31.79 3.92
CA ILE A 510 -21.73 -31.57 2.58
C ILE A 510 -20.72 -30.90 1.65
N THR A 511 -20.07 -29.82 2.11
CA THR A 511 -19.12 -29.08 1.27
C THR A 511 -17.89 -29.93 0.88
N ALA A 512 -17.44 -30.83 1.77
CA ALA A 512 -16.36 -31.75 1.47
C ALA A 512 -16.75 -32.82 0.45
N GLN A 513 -17.99 -33.33 0.50
CA GLN A 513 -18.52 -34.23 -0.53
C GLN A 513 -18.63 -33.53 -1.89
N VAL A 514 -19.09 -32.28 -1.93
CA VAL A 514 -19.12 -31.46 -3.17
C VAL A 514 -17.70 -31.27 -3.74
N MET A 515 -16.73 -30.90 -2.90
CA MET A 515 -15.33 -30.78 -3.31
C MET A 515 -14.77 -32.11 -3.84
N ALA A 516 -15.09 -33.24 -3.22
CA ALA A 516 -14.63 -34.56 -3.66
C ALA A 516 -15.21 -34.96 -5.03
N LYS A 517 -16.41 -34.48 -5.39
CA LYS A 517 -17.02 -34.66 -6.73
C LYS A 517 -16.39 -33.74 -7.79
N VAL A 518 -16.18 -32.46 -7.46
CA VAL A 518 -15.76 -31.41 -8.40
C VAL A 518 -14.24 -31.39 -8.65
N GLY A 519 -13.45 -31.67 -7.61
CA GLY A 519 -12.00 -31.62 -7.63
C GLY A 519 -11.42 -30.22 -7.34
N PRO A 520 -10.34 -30.11 -6.53
CA PRO A 520 -9.87 -28.82 -6.01
C PRO A 520 -9.31 -27.89 -7.07
N ALA A 521 -8.70 -28.41 -8.15
CA ALA A 521 -8.18 -27.59 -9.24
C ALA A 521 -9.28 -26.80 -9.99
N LYS A 522 -10.52 -27.34 -10.12
CA LYS A 522 -11.65 -26.58 -10.69
C LYS A 522 -12.05 -25.42 -9.76
N VAL A 523 -12.12 -25.69 -8.46
CA VAL A 523 -12.46 -24.69 -7.43
C VAL A 523 -11.41 -23.59 -7.35
N ALA A 524 -10.12 -23.95 -7.34
CA ALA A 524 -9.03 -22.98 -7.32
C ALA A 524 -8.99 -22.12 -8.60
N LYS A 525 -9.24 -22.71 -9.78
CA LYS A 525 -9.39 -21.97 -11.04
C LYS A 525 -10.54 -20.96 -10.96
N LEU A 526 -11.71 -21.36 -10.46
CA LEU A 526 -12.86 -20.46 -10.32
C LEU A 526 -12.61 -19.34 -9.30
N ALA A 527 -12.00 -19.64 -8.15
CA ALA A 527 -11.63 -18.63 -7.16
C ALA A 527 -10.66 -17.57 -7.74
N ARG A 528 -9.68 -17.99 -8.54
CA ARG A 528 -8.77 -17.08 -9.28
C ARG A 528 -9.51 -16.22 -10.30
N ALA A 529 -10.42 -16.82 -11.09
CA ALA A 529 -11.22 -16.09 -12.05
C ALA A 529 -12.08 -15.02 -11.36
N LEU A 530 -12.78 -15.38 -10.28
CA LEU A 530 -13.66 -14.49 -9.52
C LEU A 530 -12.91 -13.36 -8.78
N GLY A 531 -11.66 -13.54 -8.37
CA GLY A 531 -10.86 -12.42 -7.83
C GLY A 531 -9.67 -12.78 -6.94
N VAL A 532 -9.49 -14.04 -6.52
CA VAL A 532 -8.39 -14.47 -5.64
C VAL A 532 -7.11 -14.69 -6.46
N ARG A 533 -6.53 -13.59 -6.96
CA ARG A 533 -5.45 -13.60 -7.97
C ARG A 533 -4.04 -13.52 -7.37
N ASP A 534 -3.87 -12.89 -6.20
CA ASP A 534 -2.56 -12.55 -5.61
C ASP A 534 -2.09 -13.53 -4.52
N SER A 535 -2.99 -14.37 -4.02
CA SER A 535 -2.69 -15.38 -3.01
C SER A 535 -2.48 -16.78 -3.62
N LYS A 536 -1.65 -17.59 -2.95
CA LYS A 536 -1.44 -18.98 -3.36
C LYS A 536 -2.57 -19.85 -2.81
N LEU A 537 -3.36 -20.40 -3.72
CA LEU A 537 -4.26 -21.51 -3.44
C LEU A 537 -3.51 -22.83 -3.65
N GLU A 538 -3.66 -23.76 -2.72
CA GLU A 538 -3.16 -25.14 -2.82
C GLU A 538 -4.31 -26.04 -3.32
N ASP A 539 -4.05 -26.83 -4.37
CA ASP A 539 -5.07 -27.69 -5.01
C ASP A 539 -5.35 -28.99 -4.20
N VAL A 540 -5.74 -28.82 -2.93
CA VAL A 540 -6.02 -29.90 -1.97
C VAL A 540 -7.49 -29.90 -1.55
N LEU A 541 -8.04 -31.07 -1.19
CA LEU A 541 -9.45 -31.21 -0.81
C LEU A 541 -9.86 -30.32 0.39
N SER A 542 -8.94 -30.04 1.31
CA SER A 542 -9.20 -29.16 2.46
C SER A 542 -9.43 -27.69 2.08
N LEU A 543 -9.07 -27.28 0.84
CA LEU A 543 -9.38 -25.96 0.28
C LEU A 543 -10.89 -25.66 0.35
N ALA A 544 -11.74 -26.69 0.34
CA ALA A 544 -13.19 -26.59 0.51
C ALA A 544 -13.64 -25.83 1.77
N LEU A 545 -12.80 -25.85 2.81
CA LEU A 545 -13.03 -25.19 4.09
C LEU A 545 -12.16 -23.94 4.28
N GLY A 546 -11.48 -23.46 3.22
CA GLY A 546 -10.69 -22.23 3.25
C GLY A 546 -9.32 -22.35 3.93
N THR A 547 -8.60 -23.45 3.72
CA THR A 547 -7.26 -23.69 4.33
C THR A 547 -6.11 -22.91 3.69
N SER A 548 -6.26 -22.43 2.45
CA SER A 548 -5.29 -21.55 1.81
C SER A 548 -5.49 -20.09 2.27
N PRO A 549 -4.48 -19.41 2.83
CA PRO A 549 -4.62 -18.01 3.26
C PRO A 549 -4.79 -17.03 2.10
N VAL A 550 -5.71 -16.08 2.25
CA VAL A 550 -6.04 -15.03 1.26
C VAL A 550 -6.14 -13.66 1.91
N THR A 551 -6.14 -12.59 1.13
CA THR A 551 -6.39 -11.22 1.62
C THR A 551 -7.89 -10.91 1.71
N LEU A 552 -8.26 -9.94 2.57
CA LEU A 552 -9.64 -9.43 2.62
C LEU A 552 -10.02 -8.69 1.33
N GLN A 553 -9.06 -8.01 0.70
CA GLN A 553 -9.24 -7.39 -0.63
C GLN A 553 -9.67 -8.41 -1.69
N GLU A 554 -8.97 -9.53 -1.82
CA GLU A 554 -9.32 -10.60 -2.78
C GLU A 554 -10.73 -11.15 -2.53
N MET A 555 -11.12 -11.35 -1.28
CA MET A 555 -12.44 -11.89 -0.94
C MET A 555 -13.57 -10.89 -1.18
N VAL A 556 -13.42 -9.62 -0.82
CA VAL A 556 -14.40 -8.57 -1.15
C VAL A 556 -14.51 -8.39 -2.67
N THR A 557 -13.38 -8.44 -3.40
CA THR A 557 -13.38 -8.41 -4.87
C THR A 557 -14.09 -9.62 -5.46
N ALA A 558 -13.89 -10.84 -4.92
CA ALA A 558 -14.56 -12.04 -5.41
C ALA A 558 -16.08 -12.03 -5.17
N TYR A 559 -16.54 -11.48 -4.05
CA TYR A 559 -17.98 -11.29 -3.79
C TYR A 559 -18.55 -10.12 -4.60
N SER A 560 -17.73 -9.12 -4.94
CA SER A 560 -18.05 -8.05 -5.88
C SER A 560 -18.31 -8.60 -7.29
N THR A 561 -17.48 -9.52 -7.78
CA THR A 561 -17.69 -10.25 -9.04
C THR A 561 -19.00 -11.03 -9.07
N LEU A 562 -19.35 -11.73 -7.98
CA LEU A 562 -20.64 -12.42 -7.87
C LEU A 562 -21.80 -11.41 -7.92
N ALA A 563 -21.72 -10.31 -7.17
CA ALA A 563 -22.74 -9.27 -7.18
C ALA A 563 -22.89 -8.56 -8.55
N ASN A 564 -21.81 -8.46 -9.33
CA ASN A 564 -21.78 -7.99 -10.71
C ASN A 564 -22.11 -9.10 -11.73
N GLY A 565 -22.96 -10.07 -11.36
CA GLY A 565 -23.51 -11.09 -12.27
C GLY A 565 -22.50 -12.07 -12.87
N GLY A 566 -21.30 -12.20 -12.29
CA GLY A 566 -20.23 -13.08 -12.77
C GLY A 566 -19.11 -12.35 -13.53
N GLY A 567 -19.24 -11.04 -13.75
CA GLY A 567 -18.22 -10.21 -14.39
C GLY A 567 -17.19 -9.65 -13.40
N TYR A 568 -15.95 -10.15 -13.44
CA TYR A 568 -14.84 -9.65 -12.63
C TYR A 568 -14.42 -8.26 -13.08
N ARG A 569 -14.12 -7.38 -12.12
CA ARG A 569 -13.49 -6.08 -12.34
C ARG A 569 -12.39 -5.87 -11.30
N ALA A 570 -11.23 -5.37 -11.73
CA ALA A 570 -10.17 -5.01 -10.81
C ALA A 570 -10.59 -3.79 -9.94
N PRO A 571 -10.27 -3.77 -8.62
CA PRO A 571 -10.63 -2.65 -7.75
C PRO A 571 -10.06 -1.30 -8.22
N VAL A 572 -10.94 -0.30 -8.37
CA VAL A 572 -10.60 1.07 -8.72
C VAL A 572 -10.41 1.88 -7.44
N MET A 573 -9.28 2.58 -7.33
CA MET A 573 -8.94 3.43 -6.18
C MET A 573 -8.90 4.94 -6.51
N VAL A 574 -8.65 5.29 -7.77
CA VAL A 574 -8.50 6.65 -8.27
C VAL A 574 -9.32 6.78 -9.54
N THR A 575 -10.05 7.89 -9.69
CA THR A 575 -10.83 8.22 -10.89
C THR A 575 -10.23 9.38 -11.67
N ARG A 576 -9.50 10.30 -11.01
CA ARG A 576 -8.87 11.46 -11.66
C ARG A 576 -7.66 11.97 -10.89
N ILE A 577 -6.70 12.55 -11.61
CA ILE A 577 -5.59 13.34 -11.05
C ILE A 577 -5.55 14.69 -11.79
N THR A 578 -5.51 15.80 -11.05
CA THR A 578 -5.25 17.15 -11.60
C THR A 578 -3.99 17.75 -10.98
N ASP A 579 -3.48 18.81 -11.58
CA ASP A 579 -2.58 19.74 -10.87
C ASP A 579 -3.38 20.67 -9.93
N ARG A 580 -2.68 21.53 -9.19
CA ARG A 580 -3.24 22.50 -8.24
C ARG A 580 -4.07 23.61 -8.92
N GLU A 581 -3.83 23.88 -10.21
CA GLU A 581 -4.62 24.77 -11.06
C GLU A 581 -5.92 24.10 -11.56
N GLY A 582 -6.12 22.81 -11.30
CA GLY A 582 -7.32 22.05 -11.65
C GLY A 582 -7.30 21.47 -13.07
N LYS A 583 -6.19 21.56 -13.80
CA LYS A 583 -6.04 20.95 -15.12
C LYS A 583 -5.88 19.43 -14.97
N VAL A 584 -6.68 18.68 -15.72
CA VAL A 584 -6.64 17.22 -15.74
C VAL A 584 -5.29 16.71 -16.27
N LEU A 585 -4.69 15.79 -15.52
CA LEU A 585 -3.44 15.10 -15.85
C LEU A 585 -3.69 13.65 -16.25
N ALA A 586 -4.64 12.98 -15.58
CA ALA A 586 -5.16 11.67 -15.95
C ALA A 586 -6.59 11.47 -15.43
N GLU A 587 -7.39 10.70 -16.17
CA GLU A 587 -8.70 10.17 -15.76
C GLU A 587 -8.70 8.65 -15.95
N PHE A 588 -9.44 7.94 -15.10
CA PHE A 588 -9.39 6.48 -14.96
C PHE A 588 -10.81 5.92 -14.93
N GLU A 589 -11.23 5.33 -16.04
CA GLU A 589 -12.53 4.66 -16.17
C GLU A 589 -12.53 3.26 -15.52
N PRO A 590 -13.67 2.79 -14.99
CA PRO A 590 -13.83 1.42 -14.53
C PRO A 590 -13.46 0.38 -15.60
N PRO A 591 -12.65 -0.65 -15.28
CA PRO A 591 -12.27 -1.67 -16.25
C PRO A 591 -13.51 -2.45 -16.70
N ALA A 592 -13.56 -2.80 -17.99
CA ALA A 592 -14.61 -3.64 -18.56
C ALA A 592 -14.65 -5.01 -17.85
N PRO A 593 -15.85 -5.62 -17.67
CA PRO A 593 -15.97 -6.85 -16.90
C PRO A 593 -15.40 -8.06 -17.66
N GLU A 594 -14.54 -8.82 -16.99
CA GLU A 594 -14.01 -10.10 -17.44
C GLU A 594 -14.98 -11.22 -16.99
N VAL A 595 -15.53 -12.01 -17.90
CA VAL A 595 -16.49 -13.07 -17.53
C VAL A 595 -15.78 -14.18 -16.77
N ALA A 596 -16.00 -14.25 -15.45
CA ALA A 596 -15.36 -15.20 -14.54
C ALA A 596 -16.26 -16.40 -14.22
N LEU A 597 -17.58 -16.21 -14.26
CA LEU A 597 -18.60 -17.25 -14.08
C LEU A 597 -19.78 -16.93 -15.01
N ASP A 598 -20.49 -17.96 -15.48
CA ASP A 598 -21.71 -17.78 -16.26
C ASP A 598 -22.79 -17.05 -15.43
N SER A 599 -23.62 -16.22 -16.06
CA SER A 599 -24.64 -15.46 -15.35
C SER A 599 -25.70 -16.36 -14.72
N GLY A 600 -26.23 -17.36 -15.45
CA GLY A 600 -27.24 -18.28 -14.91
C GLY A 600 -26.71 -19.06 -13.70
N VAL A 601 -25.47 -19.57 -13.81
CA VAL A 601 -24.75 -20.20 -12.69
C VAL A 601 -24.53 -19.23 -11.53
N THR A 602 -24.23 -17.96 -11.81
CA THR A 602 -24.02 -16.92 -10.79
C THR A 602 -25.31 -16.60 -10.04
N TYR A 603 -26.44 -16.40 -10.73
CA TYR A 603 -27.72 -16.11 -10.06
C TYR A 603 -28.25 -17.30 -9.25
N ALA A 604 -27.98 -18.53 -9.68
CA ALA A 604 -28.22 -19.73 -8.85
C ALA A 604 -27.38 -19.74 -7.57
N LEU A 605 -26.08 -19.40 -7.65
CA LEU A 605 -25.20 -19.29 -6.48
C LEU A 605 -25.62 -18.14 -5.54
N ILE A 606 -26.05 -17.00 -6.09
CA ILE A 606 -26.59 -15.87 -5.34
C ILE A 606 -27.81 -16.32 -4.52
N ASP A 607 -28.75 -17.08 -5.10
CA ASP A 607 -29.92 -17.55 -4.36
C ASP A 607 -29.56 -18.54 -3.24
N MET A 608 -28.60 -19.44 -3.47
CA MET A 608 -28.06 -20.28 -2.39
C MET A 608 -27.42 -19.44 -1.27
N MET A 609 -26.75 -18.34 -1.61
CA MET A 609 -26.18 -17.39 -0.64
C MET A 609 -27.23 -16.49 0.05
N ARG A 610 -28.38 -16.23 -0.58
CA ARG A 610 -29.56 -15.59 0.04
C ARG A 610 -30.07 -16.42 1.21
N GLY A 611 -30.05 -17.76 1.06
CA GLY A 611 -30.34 -18.71 2.14
C GLY A 611 -29.48 -18.51 3.41
N VAL A 612 -28.22 -18.08 3.27
CA VAL A 612 -27.33 -17.80 4.42
C VAL A 612 -27.86 -16.63 5.26
N ILE A 613 -28.43 -15.60 4.63
CA ILE A 613 -28.93 -14.39 5.30
C ILE A 613 -30.36 -14.60 5.85
N THR A 614 -31.21 -15.34 5.14
CA THR A 614 -32.62 -15.52 5.52
C THR A 614 -32.85 -16.60 6.58
N LYS A 615 -32.21 -17.77 6.45
CA LYS A 615 -32.38 -18.93 7.36
C LYS A 615 -31.08 -19.45 7.99
N GLY A 616 -29.95 -19.18 7.36
CA GLY A 616 -28.65 -19.73 7.69
C GLY A 616 -27.81 -18.93 8.70
N THR A 617 -26.48 -19.07 8.59
CA THR A 617 -25.53 -18.54 9.57
C THR A 617 -25.42 -17.00 9.60
N GLY A 618 -25.87 -16.31 8.55
CA GLY A 618 -25.83 -14.86 8.41
C GLY A 618 -27.06 -14.13 8.96
N ARG A 619 -28.07 -14.84 9.48
CA ARG A 619 -29.35 -14.27 9.98
C ARG A 619 -29.24 -13.19 11.07
N GLY A 620 -28.05 -12.98 11.63
CA GLY A 620 -27.77 -11.86 12.54
C GLY A 620 -27.90 -10.48 11.87
N VAL A 621 -27.70 -10.37 10.55
CA VAL A 621 -27.71 -9.10 9.79
C VAL A 621 -29.00 -8.30 9.97
N ALA A 622 -30.16 -8.97 9.99
CA ALA A 622 -31.47 -8.31 10.16
C ALA A 622 -31.60 -7.52 11.48
N ARG A 623 -30.84 -7.90 12.52
CA ARG A 623 -30.85 -7.22 13.83
C ARG A 623 -30.31 -5.78 13.78
N TYR A 624 -29.59 -5.41 12.72
CA TYR A 624 -29.01 -4.09 12.52
C TYR A 624 -29.91 -3.15 11.69
N GLY A 625 -31.10 -3.62 11.29
CA GLY A 625 -32.02 -2.88 10.42
C GLY A 625 -31.66 -2.93 8.92
N VAL A 626 -30.72 -3.81 8.53
CA VAL A 626 -30.42 -4.11 7.13
C VAL A 626 -31.60 -4.84 6.50
N SER A 627 -32.10 -4.35 5.36
CA SER A 627 -33.31 -4.85 4.70
C SER A 627 -33.21 -4.80 3.18
N GLY A 628 -34.02 -5.60 2.48
CA GLY A 628 -33.91 -5.78 1.02
C GLY A 628 -33.21 -7.09 0.66
N ASP A 629 -32.68 -7.18 -0.57
CA ASP A 629 -32.14 -8.41 -1.13
C ASP A 629 -30.63 -8.53 -0.91
N TRP A 630 -30.29 -9.09 0.25
CA TRP A 630 -28.92 -9.26 0.72
C TRP A 630 -28.51 -10.73 0.69
N VAL A 631 -27.30 -10.98 0.17
CA VAL A 631 -26.66 -12.30 0.16
C VAL A 631 -25.30 -12.21 0.85
N GLY A 632 -24.75 -13.31 1.35
CA GLY A 632 -23.47 -13.23 2.06
C GLY A 632 -23.01 -14.54 2.66
N LYS A 633 -21.92 -14.49 3.43
CA LYS A 633 -21.32 -15.70 4.02
C LYS A 633 -20.53 -15.40 5.29
N THR A 634 -20.72 -16.23 6.31
CA THR A 634 -19.84 -16.31 7.49
C THR A 634 -18.65 -17.23 7.23
N GLY A 635 -17.50 -16.87 7.80
CA GLY A 635 -16.35 -17.74 7.97
C GLY A 635 -15.89 -17.73 9.43
N THR A 636 -15.42 -18.89 9.87
CA THR A 636 -14.66 -19.08 11.09
C THR A 636 -13.56 -20.06 10.72
N THR A 637 -12.33 -19.85 11.20
CA THR A 637 -11.23 -20.81 11.04
C THR A 637 -11.18 -21.80 12.20
N GLN A 638 -10.38 -22.85 12.04
CA GLN A 638 -10.11 -23.79 13.12
C GLN A 638 -9.51 -23.05 14.33
N ASP A 639 -9.88 -23.49 15.53
CA ASP A 639 -9.48 -22.90 16.82
C ASP A 639 -9.86 -21.41 16.99
N ASN A 640 -10.82 -20.91 16.18
CA ASN A 640 -11.39 -19.57 16.28
C ASN A 640 -10.38 -18.41 16.14
N ALA A 641 -9.30 -18.61 15.37
CA ALA A 641 -8.26 -17.60 15.15
C ALA A 641 -8.71 -16.42 14.25
N ASP A 642 -9.57 -16.69 13.26
CA ASP A 642 -10.08 -15.72 12.29
C ASP A 642 -11.61 -15.79 12.19
N GLY A 643 -12.27 -14.69 12.53
CA GLY A 643 -13.69 -14.45 12.26
C GLY A 643 -13.87 -13.65 10.98
N TRP A 644 -14.70 -14.13 10.06
CA TRP A 644 -14.95 -13.47 8.77
C TRP A 644 -16.44 -13.30 8.48
N PHE A 645 -16.79 -12.21 7.82
CA PHE A 645 -18.10 -12.05 7.21
C PHE A 645 -18.02 -11.27 5.90
N MET A 646 -18.75 -11.73 4.90
CA MET A 646 -18.94 -11.08 3.60
C MET A 646 -20.43 -10.83 3.39
N LEU A 647 -20.79 -9.64 2.90
CA LEU A 647 -22.17 -9.21 2.66
C LEU A 647 -22.24 -8.47 1.32
N ALA A 648 -23.23 -8.80 0.50
CA ALA A 648 -23.38 -8.32 -0.87
C ALA A 648 -24.83 -7.96 -1.21
N HIS A 649 -24.96 -6.93 -2.04
CA HIS A 649 -26.17 -6.31 -2.56
C HIS A 649 -25.86 -5.76 -3.98
N PRO A 650 -26.83 -5.58 -4.89
CA PRO A 650 -26.56 -5.21 -6.30
C PRO A 650 -25.78 -3.90 -6.53
N ASP A 651 -25.68 -3.02 -5.53
CA ASP A 651 -24.92 -1.77 -5.57
C ASP A 651 -23.88 -1.62 -4.46
N TRP A 652 -23.65 -2.67 -3.64
CA TRP A 652 -22.69 -2.62 -2.53
C TRP A 652 -22.23 -4.02 -2.09
N VAL A 653 -20.92 -4.19 -1.94
CA VAL A 653 -20.31 -5.38 -1.32
C VAL A 653 -19.33 -4.93 -0.24
N GLY A 654 -19.35 -5.59 0.91
CA GLY A 654 -18.42 -5.31 1.99
C GLY A 654 -18.11 -6.53 2.83
N GLY A 655 -16.91 -6.54 3.41
CA GLY A 655 -16.43 -7.65 4.21
C GLY A 655 -15.56 -7.19 5.38
N ALA A 656 -15.53 -8.02 6.42
CA ALA A 656 -14.66 -7.84 7.57
C ALA A 656 -13.90 -9.13 7.91
N TRP A 657 -12.68 -8.94 8.40
CA TRP A 657 -11.90 -9.93 9.15
C TRP A 657 -11.71 -9.43 10.58
N VAL A 658 -11.73 -10.34 11.55
CA VAL A 658 -11.44 -10.07 12.96
C VAL A 658 -10.54 -11.18 13.51
N GLY A 659 -9.50 -10.80 14.24
CA GLY A 659 -8.59 -11.74 14.88
C GLY A 659 -7.46 -11.02 15.62
N PHE A 660 -6.28 -11.62 15.61
CA PHE A 660 -5.06 -11.07 16.20
C PHE A 660 -3.92 -11.08 15.18
N ASN A 661 -2.89 -10.25 15.41
CA ASN A 661 -1.69 -10.27 14.57
C ASN A 661 -1.06 -11.67 14.55
N ASP A 662 -1.02 -12.34 15.71
CA ASP A 662 -0.50 -13.68 15.91
C ASP A 662 -1.67 -14.67 16.06
N SER A 663 -1.87 -15.57 15.08
CA SER A 663 -3.03 -16.49 15.05
C SER A 663 -2.97 -17.63 16.08
N ARG A 664 -1.92 -17.67 16.91
CA ARG A 664 -1.87 -18.51 18.12
C ARG A 664 -2.63 -17.87 19.29
N VAL A 665 -2.94 -16.57 19.20
CA VAL A 665 -3.87 -15.87 20.10
C VAL A 665 -5.27 -15.98 19.51
N GLN A 666 -6.24 -16.32 20.35
CA GLN A 666 -7.58 -16.76 19.92
C GLN A 666 -8.66 -16.16 20.82
N LEU A 667 -9.87 -16.01 20.27
CA LEU A 667 -11.09 -15.78 21.04
C LEU A 667 -11.73 -17.13 21.41
N ASN A 668 -12.72 -17.13 22.31
CA ASN A 668 -13.48 -18.35 22.61
C ASN A 668 -14.47 -18.69 21.49
N ASP A 669 -15.03 -19.92 21.54
CA ASP A 669 -15.88 -20.49 20.49
C ASP A 669 -17.10 -19.62 20.11
N TYR A 670 -17.60 -18.79 21.03
CA TYR A 670 -18.69 -17.86 20.72
C TYR A 670 -18.17 -16.60 20.01
N TRP A 671 -17.17 -15.92 20.59
CA TRP A 671 -16.75 -14.60 20.11
C TRP A 671 -15.80 -14.64 18.90
N GLY A 672 -15.10 -15.75 18.65
CA GLY A 672 -14.25 -15.88 17.45
C GLY A 672 -15.03 -16.21 16.18
N GLN A 673 -16.25 -16.76 16.28
CA GLN A 673 -17.10 -17.01 15.12
C GLN A 673 -17.41 -15.73 14.35
N GLY A 674 -17.25 -15.75 13.03
CA GLY A 674 -17.52 -14.60 12.16
C GLY A 674 -18.95 -14.04 12.26
N ALA A 675 -19.92 -14.83 12.71
CA ALA A 675 -21.29 -14.38 13.01
C ALA A 675 -21.41 -13.47 14.25
N HIS A 676 -20.41 -13.48 15.13
CA HIS A 676 -20.38 -12.74 16.39
C HIS A 676 -19.23 -11.71 16.49
N SER A 677 -18.21 -11.82 15.64
CA SER A 677 -17.11 -10.85 15.53
C SER A 677 -17.21 -9.94 14.30
N ALA A 678 -17.14 -10.53 13.09
CA ALA A 678 -17.05 -9.79 11.84
C ALA A 678 -18.41 -9.28 11.32
N LEU A 679 -19.47 -10.08 11.44
CA LEU A 679 -20.82 -9.73 11.00
C LEU A 679 -21.33 -8.40 11.61
N PRO A 680 -21.18 -8.13 12.93
CA PRO A 680 -21.50 -6.83 13.51
C PRO A 680 -20.88 -5.64 12.79
N VAL A 681 -19.59 -5.72 12.40
CA VAL A 681 -18.87 -4.63 11.72
C VAL A 681 -19.53 -4.32 10.37
N VAL A 682 -19.74 -5.36 9.55
CA VAL A 682 -20.27 -5.20 8.19
C VAL A 682 -21.74 -4.76 8.22
N ALA A 683 -22.54 -5.34 9.12
CA ALA A 683 -23.97 -5.02 9.24
C ALA A 683 -24.22 -3.58 9.73
N GLU A 684 -23.38 -3.06 10.63
CA GLU A 684 -23.45 -1.65 11.06
C GLU A 684 -23.17 -0.67 9.90
N VAL A 685 -22.15 -0.94 9.07
CA VAL A 685 -21.80 -0.10 7.92
C VAL A 685 -22.87 -0.21 6.82
N ALA A 686 -23.32 -1.42 6.48
CA ALA A 686 -24.39 -1.63 5.51
C ALA A 686 -25.68 -0.89 5.92
N ALA A 687 -26.10 -1.02 7.19
CA ALA A 687 -27.28 -0.32 7.70
C ALA A 687 -27.12 1.21 7.69
N ALA A 688 -25.90 1.73 7.92
CA ALA A 688 -25.63 3.16 7.81
C ALA A 688 -25.71 3.64 6.35
N SER A 689 -25.13 2.89 5.41
CA SER A 689 -25.18 3.18 3.98
C SER A 689 -26.60 3.11 3.40
N GLN A 690 -27.45 2.20 3.88
CA GLN A 690 -28.88 2.18 3.56
C GLN A 690 -29.63 3.39 4.12
N ARG A 691 -29.45 3.73 5.40
CA ARG A 691 -30.07 4.93 6.01
C ARG A 691 -29.68 6.23 5.30
N ALA A 692 -28.45 6.29 4.76
CA ALA A 692 -27.95 7.41 3.97
C ALA A 692 -28.33 7.35 2.47
N LYS A 693 -29.13 6.36 2.04
CA LYS A 693 -29.56 6.14 0.65
C LYS A 693 -28.41 5.96 -0.36
N LEU A 694 -27.24 5.51 0.10
CA LEU A 694 -26.12 5.12 -0.76
C LEU A 694 -26.28 3.70 -1.32
N VAL A 695 -27.17 2.92 -0.69
CA VAL A 695 -27.50 1.53 -1.02
C VAL A 695 -29.02 1.45 -1.18
N GLN A 696 -29.49 1.05 -2.35
CA GLN A 696 -30.90 1.10 -2.72
C GLN A 696 -31.68 -0.11 -2.18
N ALA A 697 -32.33 -0.01 -1.02
CA ALA A 697 -33.04 -1.13 -0.36
C ALA A 697 -34.09 -1.87 -1.24
N GLN A 698 -34.58 -1.22 -2.31
CA GLN A 698 -35.47 -1.81 -3.31
C GLN A 698 -34.78 -2.61 -4.42
N ALA A 699 -33.46 -2.46 -4.64
CA ALA A 699 -32.72 -3.16 -5.68
C ALA A 699 -32.66 -4.67 -5.41
N ARG A 700 -32.61 -5.48 -6.49
CA ARG A 700 -32.67 -6.95 -6.43
C ARG A 700 -31.60 -7.56 -7.32
N PHE A 701 -31.14 -8.76 -6.97
CA PHE A 701 -30.31 -9.58 -7.85
C PHE A 701 -31.18 -10.20 -8.94
N GLU A 702 -31.56 -9.38 -9.91
CA GLU A 702 -32.24 -9.80 -11.12
C GLU A 702 -31.22 -10.25 -12.16
N MET A 703 -31.43 -11.45 -12.72
CA MET A 703 -30.71 -11.87 -13.92
C MET A 703 -31.11 -10.92 -15.06
N PRO A 704 -30.16 -10.33 -15.81
CA PRO A 704 -30.51 -9.49 -16.94
C PRO A 704 -31.42 -10.28 -17.87
N ALA A 705 -32.64 -9.77 -18.10
CA ALA A 705 -33.58 -10.41 -19.00
C ALA A 705 -32.86 -10.70 -20.31
N GLU A 706 -32.96 -11.94 -20.82
CA GLU A 706 -32.25 -12.30 -22.04
C GLU A 706 -32.76 -11.43 -23.20
N ASN A 707 -31.98 -10.39 -23.52
CA ASN A 707 -31.87 -9.86 -24.87
C ASN A 707 -31.29 -11.00 -25.70
N ASN A 708 -32.13 -11.98 -26.02
CA ASN A 708 -31.72 -13.27 -26.55
C ASN A 708 -31.30 -13.04 -28.00
N THR A 709 -30.05 -12.61 -28.18
CA THR A 709 -29.50 -12.15 -29.45
C THR A 709 -29.53 -13.27 -30.48
N PHE A 710 -29.53 -14.53 -30.05
CA PHE A 710 -29.77 -15.68 -30.92
C PHE A 710 -31.21 -15.69 -31.43
N VAL A 711 -32.23 -15.72 -30.57
CA VAL A 711 -33.65 -15.71 -30.98
C VAL A 711 -34.01 -14.44 -31.74
N GLN A 712 -33.49 -13.27 -31.38
CA GLN A 712 -33.67 -12.05 -32.16
C GLN A 712 -32.99 -12.13 -33.54
N ARG A 713 -31.73 -12.60 -33.64
CA ARG A 713 -31.09 -12.84 -34.96
C ARG A 713 -31.87 -13.86 -35.79
N LEU A 714 -32.35 -14.93 -35.17
CA LEU A 714 -33.13 -15.99 -35.84
C LEU A 714 -34.50 -15.47 -36.31
N ARG A 715 -35.12 -14.55 -35.55
CA ARG A 715 -36.37 -13.87 -35.92
C ARG A 715 -36.15 -12.83 -37.02
N SER A 716 -35.07 -12.05 -36.96
CA SER A 716 -34.65 -11.14 -38.04
C SER A 716 -34.21 -11.87 -39.30
N TRP A 717 -33.70 -13.10 -39.18
CA TRP A 717 -33.37 -13.99 -40.29
C TRP A 717 -34.63 -14.61 -40.92
N MET A 718 -35.55 -15.15 -40.11
CA MET A 718 -36.85 -15.67 -40.61
C MET A 718 -37.76 -14.58 -41.21
N LEU A 719 -37.71 -13.35 -40.68
CA LEU A 719 -38.40 -12.18 -41.25
C LEU A 719 -37.55 -11.47 -42.33
N GLY A 720 -36.34 -11.96 -42.60
CA GLY A 720 -35.30 -11.31 -43.42
C GLY A 720 -35.21 -11.81 -44.86
N PHE A 721 -36.23 -12.48 -45.38
CA PHE A 721 -36.31 -12.86 -46.81
C PHE A 721 -36.60 -11.63 -47.69
N GLY A 722 -35.65 -10.70 -47.79
CA GLY A 722 -35.91 -9.42 -48.47
C GLY A 722 -34.73 -8.46 -48.75
N ASP A 723 -33.50 -8.69 -48.29
CA ASP A 723 -32.34 -7.92 -48.81
C ASP A 723 -31.03 -8.72 -48.75
N ASN A 724 -30.11 -8.45 -49.67
CA ASN A 724 -29.04 -9.35 -50.06
C ASN A 724 -27.65 -8.79 -49.73
N LYS A 725 -27.17 -9.01 -48.49
CA LYS A 725 -25.80 -8.69 -48.05
C LYS A 725 -25.18 -9.85 -47.28
N GLN A 726 -23.94 -10.18 -47.62
CA GLN A 726 -23.20 -11.29 -47.01
C GLN A 726 -22.85 -11.01 -45.54
N PRO A 727 -22.81 -12.04 -44.67
CA PRO A 727 -22.19 -11.91 -43.36
C PRO A 727 -20.67 -11.75 -43.52
N VAL A 728 -20.08 -10.82 -42.76
CA VAL A 728 -18.63 -10.58 -42.73
C VAL A 728 -18.00 -11.45 -41.63
N ASP A 729 -16.82 -12.02 -41.90
CA ASP A 729 -16.05 -12.80 -40.92
C ASP A 729 -15.56 -11.88 -39.78
N PRO A 730 -15.81 -12.21 -38.50
CA PRO A 730 -15.39 -11.39 -37.36
C PRO A 730 -13.86 -11.37 -37.09
N PHE A 731 -13.05 -12.10 -37.87
CA PHE A 731 -11.59 -12.21 -37.68
C PHE A 731 -10.75 -11.77 -38.89
N GLU A 732 -11.35 -11.37 -40.02
CA GLU A 732 -10.58 -10.78 -41.12
C GLU A 732 -10.30 -9.28 -40.91
N GLN A 733 -9.02 -8.97 -40.71
CA GLN A 733 -8.35 -7.66 -40.62
C GLN A 733 -8.27 -7.01 -39.21
N PRO A 734 -7.09 -6.51 -38.82
CA PRO A 734 -6.94 -5.68 -37.62
C PRO A 734 -7.57 -4.29 -37.82
N PRO A 735 -7.98 -3.59 -36.74
CA PRO A 735 -8.66 -2.30 -36.86
C PRO A 735 -7.80 -1.27 -37.59
N ALA A 736 -8.33 -0.75 -38.70
CA ALA A 736 -7.76 0.41 -39.38
C ALA A 736 -7.74 1.62 -38.44
N MET A 737 -6.69 2.45 -38.55
CA MET A 737 -6.64 3.71 -37.79
C MET A 737 -7.83 4.60 -38.16
N GLN A 738 -8.67 4.89 -37.19
CA GLN A 738 -9.82 5.77 -37.39
C GLN A 738 -9.32 7.17 -37.73
N GLU A 739 -9.63 7.66 -38.94
CA GLU A 739 -9.23 8.99 -39.37
C GLU A 739 -9.95 10.06 -38.54
N LEU A 740 -9.26 11.18 -38.32
CA LEU A 740 -9.84 12.32 -37.60
C LEU A 740 -10.86 13.01 -38.53
N PRO A 741 -12.02 13.45 -38.01
CA PRO A 741 -12.97 14.23 -38.80
C PRO A 741 -12.30 15.49 -39.35
N ASP A 742 -12.56 15.76 -40.62
CA ASP A 742 -11.86 16.80 -41.39
C ASP A 742 -12.27 18.21 -40.95
N ARG A 743 -11.35 19.18 -41.09
CA ARG A 743 -11.62 20.58 -40.79
C ARG A 743 -12.22 21.27 -42.02
N GLY A 744 -13.54 21.16 -42.13
CA GLY A 744 -14.34 21.98 -43.04
C GLY A 744 -14.05 23.49 -42.89
N ASN A 745 -14.19 24.21 -44.00
CA ASN A 745 -13.84 25.63 -44.11
C ASN A 745 -14.77 26.53 -43.28
N PRO A 746 -14.33 27.72 -42.82
CA PRO A 746 -15.19 28.64 -42.08
C PRO A 746 -16.11 29.41 -43.02
N GLY A 747 -17.37 28.98 -43.10
CA GLY A 747 -18.40 29.67 -43.89
C GLY A 747 -19.59 28.78 -44.21
N ASP A 748 -20.52 28.67 -43.26
CA ASP A 748 -21.97 28.51 -43.44
C ASP A 748 -22.59 28.19 -42.06
N ALA A 749 -23.52 29.02 -41.59
CA ALA A 749 -24.07 28.92 -40.23
C ALA A 749 -25.59 29.13 -40.21
N PRO A 750 -26.40 28.07 -39.95
CA PRO A 750 -27.83 28.18 -39.74
C PRO A 750 -28.21 28.05 -38.24
N ILE A 751 -28.28 29.19 -37.58
CA ILE A 751 -29.48 29.71 -36.86
C ILE A 751 -30.39 28.68 -36.13
N ILE A 752 -30.41 28.79 -34.78
CA ILE A 752 -31.57 28.61 -33.85
C ILE A 752 -32.10 27.15 -33.67
N ASP A 753 -32.61 26.68 -32.53
CA ASP A 753 -33.29 27.33 -31.37
C ASP A 753 -32.83 26.78 -29.99
N ASP A 754 -33.05 27.56 -28.91
CA ASP A 754 -32.83 27.14 -27.50
C ASP A 754 -33.87 27.78 -26.56
N PRO A 755 -34.90 27.03 -26.10
CA PRO A 755 -35.92 27.55 -25.20
C PRO A 755 -35.53 27.46 -23.71
N GLU A 756 -35.87 28.51 -22.97
CA GLU A 756 -35.81 28.61 -21.49
C GLU A 756 -34.47 29.02 -20.81
N ALA A 757 -33.58 29.72 -21.52
CA ALA A 757 -32.52 30.52 -20.89
C ALA A 757 -32.87 32.03 -20.81
N ARG A 758 -33.22 32.55 -19.62
CA ARG A 758 -33.28 34.01 -19.33
C ARG A 758 -32.72 34.37 -17.94
N PRO A 759 -32.21 35.60 -17.73
CA PRO A 759 -30.89 35.74 -17.09
C PRO A 759 -30.85 36.51 -15.77
N ILE A 760 -29.70 36.43 -15.09
CA ILE A 760 -29.36 37.16 -13.87
C ILE A 760 -29.10 38.65 -14.18
N GLY A 761 -29.65 39.55 -13.35
CA GLY A 761 -29.50 41.01 -13.50
C GLY A 761 -29.09 41.74 -12.22
N GLN A 762 -27.86 42.28 -12.22
CA GLN A 762 -27.38 43.50 -11.56
C GLN A 762 -27.76 43.84 -10.10
N GLY A 763 -26.74 43.84 -9.22
CA GLY A 763 -26.23 45.09 -8.61
C GLY A 763 -26.74 45.53 -7.22
N GLY A 764 -25.87 46.24 -6.48
CA GLY A 764 -26.27 47.08 -5.33
C GLY A 764 -25.46 46.91 -4.04
N ALA A 765 -24.82 48.00 -3.58
CA ALA A 765 -24.05 48.08 -2.35
C ALA A 765 -24.88 47.92 -1.04
N GLY A 766 -24.21 47.58 0.07
CA GLY A 766 -24.73 47.73 1.44
C GLY A 766 -24.52 49.17 1.98
N PRO A 767 -24.38 49.39 3.32
CA PRO A 767 -24.42 48.45 4.45
C PRO A 767 -25.42 48.84 5.57
N ARG A 768 -25.68 47.96 6.55
CA ARG A 768 -26.12 48.29 7.94
C ARG A 768 -26.25 47.07 8.86
N GLY A 769 -26.21 47.35 10.16
CA GLY A 769 -26.73 46.56 11.29
C GLY A 769 -26.80 47.50 12.52
N PRO A 770 -27.05 47.03 13.76
CA PRO A 770 -27.56 45.72 14.17
C PRO A 770 -28.75 45.78 15.18
N SER A 771 -29.72 44.87 15.06
CA SER A 771 -30.76 44.51 16.05
C SER A 771 -31.55 43.29 15.52
N GLY A 772 -32.23 42.45 16.30
CA GLY A 772 -32.27 42.30 17.77
C GLY A 772 -33.49 41.45 18.20
N GLU A 773 -33.24 40.31 18.88
CA GLU A 773 -34.23 39.41 19.56
C GLU A 773 -35.33 38.74 18.70
N GLY A 774 -35.89 37.60 19.17
CA GLY A 774 -37.03 36.91 18.51
C GLY A 774 -36.98 35.37 18.46
N ASP A 775 -37.36 34.72 19.57
CA ASP A 775 -37.98 33.38 19.75
C ASP A 775 -37.70 32.19 18.80
N TYR A 776 -37.29 31.07 19.42
CA TYR A 776 -37.43 29.70 18.88
C TYR A 776 -38.44 28.90 19.74
N PRO A 777 -39.40 28.17 19.15
CA PRO A 777 -40.33 27.34 19.91
C PRO A 777 -39.69 26.01 20.37
N VAL A 778 -39.78 25.72 21.67
CA VAL A 778 -39.43 24.40 22.24
C VAL A 778 -40.68 23.52 22.30
N PHE A 779 -40.59 22.29 21.79
CA PHE A 779 -41.60 21.26 22.01
C PHE A 779 -41.00 20.06 22.77
N GLN A 780 -41.50 19.85 23.98
CA GLN A 780 -41.41 18.56 24.70
C GLN A 780 -42.82 17.97 24.78
N ASN A 781 -42.95 16.64 24.73
CA ASN A 781 -43.85 15.92 25.63
C ASN A 781 -43.60 14.39 25.62
N ASN A 782 -44.01 13.73 26.70
CA ASN A 782 -43.68 12.34 27.00
C ASN A 782 -44.56 11.31 26.27
N PRO A 783 -44.06 10.07 26.05
CA PRO A 783 -44.91 8.88 25.96
C PRO A 783 -45.33 8.41 27.36
N SER A 784 -46.52 7.82 27.47
CA SER A 784 -47.02 7.13 28.68
C SER A 784 -47.38 5.66 28.37
N PRO A 785 -47.42 4.76 29.37
CA PRO A 785 -47.15 3.33 29.13
C PRO A 785 -48.40 2.45 28.94
N ALA A 786 -48.23 1.33 28.24
CA ALA A 786 -49.21 0.23 28.20
C ALA A 786 -48.55 -1.17 28.12
N GLN A 787 -48.95 -2.03 29.06
CA GLN A 787 -49.05 -3.50 29.00
C GLN A 787 -47.79 -4.36 28.73
N GLN A 788 -47.38 -5.10 29.77
CA GLN A 788 -46.46 -6.23 29.71
C GLN A 788 -47.21 -7.54 29.43
N PRO A 789 -46.66 -8.47 28.62
CA PRO A 789 -47.09 -9.88 28.62
C PRO A 789 -46.71 -10.59 29.94
N GLN A 790 -47.57 -11.48 30.42
CA GLN A 790 -47.44 -12.14 31.73
C GLN A 790 -46.55 -13.40 31.69
N MET A 791 -45.90 -13.71 32.82
CA MET A 791 -45.27 -15.01 33.06
C MET A 791 -46.24 -16.00 33.72
N PRO A 792 -46.25 -17.29 33.35
CA PRO A 792 -46.93 -18.35 34.10
C PRO A 792 -46.30 -18.60 35.49
N ALA A 793 -47.08 -19.16 36.41
CA ALA A 793 -46.72 -19.31 37.83
C ALA A 793 -45.89 -20.59 38.16
N GLN A 794 -45.40 -20.66 39.41
CA GLN A 794 -44.63 -21.78 39.98
C GLN A 794 -45.43 -22.61 41.00
N ARG A 795 -44.83 -23.75 41.43
CA ARG A 795 -45.04 -24.57 42.66
C ARG A 795 -45.91 -25.84 42.47
N PRO A 796 -45.68 -26.94 43.25
CA PRO A 796 -45.06 -27.03 44.58
C PRO A 796 -43.71 -27.80 44.70
N ALA A 797 -43.24 -27.99 45.95
CA ALA A 797 -41.98 -28.62 46.40
C ALA A 797 -42.16 -30.16 46.63
N ASP A 798 -41.27 -30.97 47.23
CA ASP A 798 -40.07 -30.85 48.11
C ASP A 798 -39.33 -32.24 48.10
N PRO A 799 -38.44 -32.68 49.02
CA PRO A 799 -37.33 -32.04 49.75
C PRO A 799 -35.94 -32.74 49.58
N SER A 800 -34.84 -32.02 49.80
CA SER A 800 -33.66 -32.54 50.54
C SER A 800 -32.73 -31.43 51.04
N GLN A 801 -32.39 -31.46 52.33
CA GLN A 801 -31.53 -30.51 53.08
C GLN A 801 -30.24 -31.21 53.59
N PRO A 802 -29.27 -30.57 54.29
CA PRO A 802 -29.29 -29.24 54.95
C PRO A 802 -28.05 -28.32 54.74
N GLN A 803 -28.07 -27.14 55.36
CA GLN A 803 -26.90 -26.29 55.69
C GLN A 803 -26.82 -26.02 57.21
N PRO A 804 -25.61 -25.72 57.71
CA PRO A 804 -25.39 -24.67 58.73
C PRO A 804 -24.23 -23.73 58.33
N GLY A 805 -24.05 -22.51 58.87
CA GLY A 805 -24.76 -21.73 59.89
C GLY A 805 -24.16 -20.30 60.02
N VAL A 806 -24.69 -19.42 60.88
CA VAL A 806 -24.37 -17.96 60.93
C VAL A 806 -23.95 -17.47 62.33
N VAL A 807 -22.96 -16.56 62.42
CA VAL A 807 -22.70 -15.66 63.58
C VAL A 807 -22.20 -14.29 63.10
N VAL A 808 -22.55 -13.19 63.81
CA VAL A 808 -22.26 -11.76 63.50
C VAL A 808 -22.08 -10.99 64.83
N PRO A 809 -21.05 -10.12 65.00
CA PRO A 809 -21.25 -8.64 65.11
C PRO A 809 -20.07 -7.78 64.55
N GLY A 810 -20.15 -6.46 64.37
CA GLY A 810 -21.22 -5.47 64.62
C GLY A 810 -20.89 -4.05 64.06
N ALA A 811 -21.78 -3.08 64.29
CA ALA A 811 -21.75 -1.68 63.76
C ALA A 811 -20.51 -0.85 64.16
N SER A 812 -20.12 0.26 63.51
CA SER A 812 -20.90 1.45 63.07
C SER A 812 -20.18 2.24 61.92
N SER A 813 -20.60 3.38 61.32
CA SER A 813 -21.77 4.29 61.39
C SER A 813 -21.91 5.13 60.08
N ASN A 814 -22.71 6.20 60.03
CA ASN A 814 -22.98 7.14 58.91
C ASN A 814 -23.16 8.58 59.50
N PRO A 815 -23.42 9.71 58.77
CA PRO A 815 -23.68 9.91 57.32
C PRO A 815 -22.92 11.11 56.65
N ALA A 816 -23.25 11.40 55.39
CA ALA A 816 -22.84 12.60 54.61
C ALA A 816 -23.72 13.84 54.90
N PRO A 817 -23.46 15.03 54.28
CA PRO A 817 -24.40 15.48 53.23
C PRO A 817 -23.86 16.42 52.11
N SER A 818 -24.71 16.56 51.08
CA SER A 818 -24.97 17.77 50.24
C SER A 818 -23.95 18.31 49.22
N ASN A 819 -24.51 18.80 48.11
CA ASN A 819 -23.87 19.45 46.95
C ASN A 819 -24.44 20.88 46.83
N PRO A 820 -23.68 21.86 46.30
CA PRO A 820 -24.28 22.73 45.28
C PRO A 820 -23.31 23.19 44.17
N ALA A 821 -23.86 23.79 43.12
CA ALA A 821 -23.19 24.44 41.99
C ALA A 821 -24.11 25.56 41.43
N PRO A 822 -23.75 26.36 40.40
CA PRO A 822 -22.45 26.54 39.71
C PRO A 822 -21.99 28.03 39.60
N ALA A 823 -20.81 28.31 39.03
CA ALA A 823 -20.44 29.67 38.60
C ALA A 823 -19.43 29.74 37.41
N SER A 824 -19.83 30.45 36.35
CA SER A 824 -19.07 31.31 35.42
C SER A 824 -17.64 31.00 34.89
N ALA A 825 -17.54 31.08 33.55
CA ALA A 825 -16.48 31.74 32.74
C ALA A 825 -15.17 31.01 32.35
N SER A 826 -14.73 31.37 31.13
CA SER A 826 -13.48 31.01 30.42
C SER A 826 -12.54 32.26 30.38
N PRO A 827 -11.33 32.29 29.76
CA PRO A 827 -10.67 31.26 28.93
C PRO A 827 -9.14 31.04 29.15
N ALA A 828 -8.60 30.07 28.39
CA ALA A 828 -7.25 29.91 27.82
C ALA A 828 -5.99 30.52 28.50
N PRO A 829 -4.94 29.70 28.77
CA PRO A 829 -3.57 30.18 28.98
C PRO A 829 -2.82 30.38 27.65
N ALA A 830 -1.98 31.43 27.58
CA ALA A 830 -1.04 31.68 26.48
C ALA A 830 0.41 31.30 26.85
N PHE A 831 1.30 31.30 25.86
CA PHE A 831 2.74 31.02 26.04
C PHE A 831 3.44 32.02 26.97
N PRO A 832 4.37 31.56 27.82
CA PRO A 832 5.51 32.33 28.29
C PRO A 832 6.79 31.97 27.52
N GLY A 833 7.58 32.97 27.14
CA GLY A 833 8.91 32.79 26.55
C GLY A 833 10.05 33.14 27.51
N SER A 834 11.17 32.44 27.36
CA SER A 834 12.55 32.89 27.65
C SER A 834 12.82 33.86 28.82
N ALA A 835 13.44 33.36 29.91
CA ALA A 835 14.34 34.15 30.75
C ALA A 835 15.36 33.27 31.52
N SER A 836 16.63 33.70 31.49
CA SER A 836 17.69 33.54 32.51
C SER A 836 18.15 32.15 33.00
N ALA A 837 19.47 32.01 33.10
CA ALA A 837 20.18 30.90 33.78
C ALA A 837 20.85 31.39 35.08
N PRO A 838 21.30 30.47 35.95
CA PRO A 838 22.38 30.71 36.91
C PRO A 838 23.67 29.92 36.57
N GLN A 839 24.80 30.35 37.14
CA GLN A 839 26.14 29.81 36.89
C GLN A 839 26.54 28.73 37.92
N GLY A 840 27.48 27.84 37.55
CA GLY A 840 28.17 26.91 38.45
C GLY A 840 29.43 26.34 37.79
N GLN A 841 30.55 26.31 38.50
CA GLN A 841 31.89 25.97 37.96
C GLN A 841 32.80 25.41 39.11
N PRO A 842 34.03 24.90 38.86
CA PRO A 842 34.32 23.49 38.58
C PRO A 842 35.33 22.84 39.56
N ALA A 843 35.59 21.52 39.45
CA ALA A 843 36.91 20.85 39.65
C ALA A 843 36.82 19.30 39.64
N GLY A 844 37.92 18.60 39.31
CA GLY A 844 38.14 17.16 39.63
C GLY A 844 38.79 16.31 38.53
N ASN A 845 40.04 15.87 38.73
CA ASN A 845 40.80 14.95 37.84
C ASN A 845 42.14 14.52 38.52
N PRO A 846 42.88 13.46 38.11
CA PRO A 846 42.55 12.29 37.26
C PRO A 846 42.56 10.97 38.12
N PRO A 847 43.54 10.02 38.18
CA PRO A 847 44.82 9.76 37.47
C PRO A 847 44.82 8.46 36.57
N PRO A 848 45.55 7.31 36.76
CA PRO A 848 46.22 6.68 35.60
C PRO A 848 46.15 5.13 35.37
N ILE A 849 46.03 4.75 34.09
CA ILE A 849 46.87 3.81 33.29
C ILE A 849 47.24 2.40 33.84
N GLU A 850 46.93 1.34 33.06
CA GLU A 850 47.96 0.35 32.61
C GLU A 850 47.63 -0.36 31.27
N ARG A 851 48.44 -1.35 30.82
CA ARG A 851 48.64 -1.72 29.39
C ARG A 851 48.63 -3.23 29.07
N GLY A 852 48.36 -3.57 27.80
CA GLY A 852 48.71 -4.85 27.14
C GLY A 852 47.50 -5.75 26.79
N VAL A 853 47.56 -6.66 25.81
CA VAL A 853 48.61 -7.07 24.85
C VAL A 853 47.94 -7.41 23.48
N VAL A 854 48.69 -7.36 22.37
CA VAL A 854 48.21 -7.64 21.01
C VAL A 854 48.42 -9.11 20.60
N VAL A 855 47.42 -9.75 20.00
CA VAL A 855 47.56 -10.95 19.16
C VAL A 855 46.66 -10.83 17.91
N SER A 856 47.15 -11.28 16.76
CA SER A 856 46.50 -11.12 15.45
C SER A 856 45.32 -12.07 15.20
N PRO A 857 44.30 -11.68 14.42
CA PRO A 857 43.26 -12.59 13.94
C PRO A 857 43.80 -13.51 12.84
N VAL A 858 43.52 -14.81 12.94
CA VAL A 858 43.79 -15.82 11.90
C VAL A 858 42.75 -15.71 10.78
N SER A 859 43.13 -16.08 9.56
CA SER A 859 42.34 -15.91 8.34
C SER A 859 40.96 -16.58 8.36
N SER A 860 39.92 -15.85 7.94
CA SER A 860 38.62 -16.41 7.60
C SER A 860 38.68 -17.27 6.33
N GLY A 861 38.08 -18.45 6.37
CA GLY A 861 38.01 -19.36 5.21
C GLY A 861 37.03 -18.89 4.14
N THR A 862 37.42 -18.99 2.87
CA THR A 862 36.60 -18.60 1.72
C THR A 862 35.47 -19.59 1.46
N VAL A 863 34.23 -19.11 1.34
CA VAL A 863 33.09 -19.92 0.87
C VAL A 863 33.14 -20.04 -0.66
N GLY A 864 33.02 -21.26 -1.18
CA GLY A 864 33.11 -21.55 -2.62
C GLY A 864 31.87 -21.10 -3.41
N GLN A 865 32.05 -20.86 -4.70
CA GLN A 865 30.97 -20.58 -5.67
C GLN A 865 30.38 -21.89 -6.22
N PRO A 866 29.08 -21.94 -6.56
CA PRO A 866 28.47 -23.09 -7.24
C PRO A 866 28.89 -23.15 -8.72
N VAL A 867 28.84 -24.36 -9.29
CA VAL A 867 29.14 -24.63 -10.71
C VAL A 867 27.99 -25.44 -11.31
N PRO A 868 27.49 -25.09 -12.52
CA PRO A 868 26.41 -25.83 -13.16
C PRO A 868 26.89 -27.20 -13.69
N THR A 869 25.99 -28.17 -13.70
CA THR A 869 26.19 -29.50 -14.33
C THR A 869 25.57 -29.54 -15.73
N ALA A 870 26.00 -30.49 -16.56
CA ALA A 870 25.64 -30.57 -17.99
C ALA A 870 24.14 -30.86 -18.27
N ASP A 871 23.39 -31.20 -17.23
CA ASP A 871 21.95 -31.47 -17.16
C ASP A 871 21.14 -30.32 -16.53
N GLY A 872 21.78 -29.16 -16.26
CA GLY A 872 21.13 -27.94 -15.79
C GLY A 872 20.99 -27.82 -14.27
N GLY A 873 21.52 -28.77 -13.50
CA GLY A 873 21.61 -28.70 -12.04
C GLY A 873 22.72 -27.77 -11.54
N MET A 874 22.69 -27.46 -10.23
CA MET A 874 23.72 -26.70 -9.52
C MET A 874 24.06 -27.44 -8.21
N VAL A 875 25.34 -27.78 -8.01
CA VAL A 875 25.79 -28.60 -6.87
C VAL A 875 26.95 -27.93 -6.13
N TRP A 876 26.87 -27.92 -4.80
CA TRP A 876 27.89 -27.33 -3.92
C TRP A 876 28.90 -28.38 -3.46
N ARG A 877 30.18 -28.24 -3.83
CA ARG A 877 31.26 -29.05 -3.27
C ARG A 877 31.82 -28.40 -1.99
N ARG A 878 31.83 -29.15 -0.88
CA ARG A 878 32.55 -28.81 0.35
C ARG A 878 33.98 -29.35 0.24
N ALA A 879 34.99 -28.52 0.49
CA ALA A 879 36.39 -28.93 0.45
C ALA A 879 36.85 -29.53 1.78
N THR A 880 37.67 -30.58 1.72
CA THR A 880 38.41 -31.16 2.85
C THR A 880 39.91 -31.14 2.55
N PRO A 881 40.81 -30.82 3.51
CA PRO A 881 42.25 -30.82 3.28
C PRO A 881 42.82 -32.24 3.13
N SER A 882 43.92 -32.37 2.39
CA SER A 882 44.56 -33.66 2.07
C SER A 882 45.94 -33.82 2.70
N GLY A 883 46.20 -34.97 3.33
CA GLY A 883 47.53 -35.42 3.77
C GLY A 883 47.54 -35.84 5.25
N THR A 884 48.19 -36.95 5.65
CA THR A 884 48.96 -37.94 4.88
C THR A 884 49.08 -39.26 5.67
N ALA A 885 49.61 -40.30 5.01
CA ALA A 885 50.18 -41.54 5.59
C ALA A 885 49.24 -42.73 5.93
N ALA A 886 49.29 -43.71 5.01
CA ALA A 886 49.54 -45.12 5.26
C ALA A 886 48.42 -46.03 5.87
N PRO A 887 48.48 -47.37 5.64
CA PRO A 887 47.27 -48.21 5.62
C PRO A 887 47.28 -49.43 6.57
N GLN A 888 46.09 -49.99 6.84
CA GLN A 888 45.93 -51.45 6.90
C GLN A 888 44.46 -51.93 6.77
N SER A 889 44.32 -53.15 6.21
CA SER A 889 43.23 -54.14 6.26
C SER A 889 41.92 -53.89 7.01
N GLY A 890 40.79 -54.38 6.47
CA GLY A 890 39.60 -54.71 7.28
C GLY A 890 38.36 -55.13 6.49
N ASN A 891 37.99 -56.42 6.55
CA ASN A 891 36.77 -56.98 5.94
C ASN A 891 35.46 -56.49 6.59
N ALA A 892 34.43 -56.35 5.75
CA ALA A 892 33.01 -56.77 5.92
C ALA A 892 32.28 -56.72 7.29
N GLY A 893 30.99 -56.34 7.26
CA GLY A 893 29.99 -56.93 8.18
C GLY A 893 28.75 -56.09 8.59
N ILE A 894 27.66 -56.22 7.82
CA ILE A 894 26.28 -56.57 8.27
C ILE A 894 25.61 -55.83 9.47
N ALA A 895 24.36 -55.43 9.24
CA ALA A 895 23.27 -55.11 10.20
C ALA A 895 23.40 -53.85 11.10
N ALA A 896 22.34 -53.38 11.79
CA ALA A 896 20.96 -53.04 11.40
C ALA A 896 20.09 -52.82 12.67
N SER A 897 19.55 -51.60 12.84
CA SER A 897 18.40 -51.23 13.67
C SER A 897 17.93 -49.85 13.14
N GLU A 898 16.66 -49.55 12.87
CA GLU A 898 15.52 -49.44 13.81
C GLU A 898 15.74 -48.41 14.93
N VAL A 899 14.82 -47.49 15.25
CA VAL A 899 13.60 -47.01 14.55
C VAL A 899 13.26 -45.59 15.10
N ASN A 900 12.39 -44.83 14.44
CA ASN A 900 11.81 -43.56 14.94
C ASN A 900 10.38 -43.79 15.46
#